data_AF-A0A7C1A2A5-F1
#
_entry.id   AF-A0A7C1A2A5-F1
#
_cell.length_a   1.000
_cell.length_b   1.000
_cell.length_c   1.000
_cell.angle_alpha   90.00
_cell.angle_beta   90.00
_cell.angle_gamma   90.00
#
_symmetry.space_group_name_H-M   'P 1'
#
loop_
_entity.id
_entity.type
_entity.pdbx_description
1 polymer ?
#
loop_
_entity_poly.entity_id
_entity_poly.type
_entity_poly.pdbx_seq_one_letter_code
_entity_poly.pdbx_strand_id
1 'polypeptide(L)'
;MGMKLTPAQFEYLQRQARIKLARESIWYYAQARAPQFFTEEKWFLKEIINTVQGMIERTLINENTGEPYSKLMINVPPQTGKCTSADYKLLTADGYKKARDVKIGDKVFSYDKGKLVLETITNKWDVKKKYYRIITRAGHKIEISPEHKMLTIDGYKEAKDITDDDFLIRLFTTELPKEVVKEIPEDELKFITYMLFDGCCRNNHYSFTKYDANVLDDLQKTASNLKIPHRMSETMLFFIKGKYSDYKARQLLQKYGIDDKLSKDKSLPSQFFTMPLKQKYLFLDLMFQTDGYAEKGHFSITLASEELLRDIHLLLLTMGIHATVYHKSIEHGKFEAWVLQIPRYFGKQILDNCNLGSKRANFEKYYYNGKEIREPRNLTYPYKVLNGLKNLHKTKLKHHRYKHKNLTLSNFQYAKEHYPELEKYEMQDFMYDKVASVEFVDEEIDMVDISVSNTENFILEGLVSHNSRSMSNALEWTLGKYPNERIIYTSYNDATAEKFSRYIRDTIMEVREDPLDQRILYPDIFPNTKIRATNKSVKRWALDGQHFNFLAAGVGGSVTSEGGSIIIVDDPVKNAAAAFNELELQRIWEWYTGTLLSRISAEAVDPIEIIIMTRWSKSDICGRLLDADIDKEWKVISYEAFGAYNYEQNKKFYPKEEFEAMDRYSRRMLSPKTFKYKRYDYLRKTMPDMIFRANYHQKPVNEDNLLYSKFNTYAYEDIKDMAFDRIRIKLDPAGNGSDYFVYAEYGEKVIGDTTCAFILDMFMSDDKYEIVIEEIAKRIGKSQASLCDIEGNRGGEAILDSLQDRIRMYGNPGIKFNVYAEKENKESKIKLMAHIVTQRIFMPEDWKIRFAPIYNHVTNYQRVGRNAHDDPEDVLSNIARDLLKSQGGFDNWIRSITTD
;
A
#
# COMPACT_ATOMS: atom_id res chain seq x y z
N MET A 1 -9.45 -59.35 7.85
CA MET A 1 -8.14 -58.85 7.35
C MET A 1 -8.22 -57.34 7.20
N GLY A 2 -7.45 -56.56 7.95
CA GLY A 2 -7.34 -55.12 7.71
C GLY A 2 -6.20 -54.84 6.74
N MET A 3 -6.49 -54.36 5.52
CA MET A 3 -5.45 -53.88 4.61
C MET A 3 -4.82 -52.62 5.21
N LYS A 4 -3.53 -52.69 5.55
CA LYS A 4 -2.74 -51.49 5.88
C LYS A 4 -2.39 -50.77 4.58
N LEU A 5 -2.85 -49.53 4.46
CA LEU A 5 -2.45 -48.62 3.37
C LEU A 5 -0.94 -48.38 3.43
N THR A 6 -0.31 -48.25 2.26
CA THR A 6 1.08 -47.77 2.19
C THR A 6 1.14 -46.25 2.46
N PRO A 7 2.28 -45.69 2.91
CA PRO A 7 2.40 -44.24 3.12
C PRO A 7 2.00 -43.42 1.89
N ALA A 8 2.42 -43.82 0.68
CA ALA A 8 2.06 -43.16 -0.56
C ALA A 8 0.56 -43.24 -0.89
N GLN A 9 -0.12 -44.36 -0.57
CA GLN A 9 -1.58 -44.45 -0.69
C GLN A 9 -2.29 -43.52 0.29
N PHE A 10 -1.75 -43.38 1.50
CA PHE A 10 -2.29 -42.49 2.53
C PHE A 10 -2.11 -41.00 2.15
N GLU A 11 -0.93 -40.60 1.70
CA GLU A 11 -0.67 -39.24 1.17
C GLU A 11 -1.57 -38.91 -0.03
N TYR A 12 -1.73 -39.85 -0.98
CA TYR A 12 -2.64 -39.68 -2.10
C TYR A 12 -4.09 -39.45 -1.64
N LEU A 13 -4.59 -40.27 -0.71
CA LEU A 13 -5.94 -40.12 -0.16
C LEU A 13 -6.11 -38.80 0.59
N GLN A 14 -5.11 -38.36 1.36
CA GLN A 14 -5.10 -37.04 2.00
C GLN A 14 -5.16 -35.90 0.98
N ARG A 15 -4.41 -35.98 -0.13
CA ARG A 15 -4.44 -34.98 -1.21
C ARG A 15 -5.83 -34.93 -1.87
N GLN A 16 -6.43 -36.08 -2.17
CA GLN A 16 -7.78 -36.13 -2.75
C GLN A 16 -8.85 -35.61 -1.79
N ALA A 17 -8.73 -35.91 -0.48
CA ALA A 17 -9.63 -35.37 0.53
C ALA A 17 -9.52 -33.83 0.62
N ARG A 18 -8.30 -33.27 0.62
CA ARG A 18 -8.08 -31.81 0.59
C ARG A 18 -8.68 -31.16 -0.66
N ILE A 19 -8.50 -31.76 -1.84
CA ILE A 19 -9.12 -31.27 -3.09
C ILE A 19 -10.64 -31.29 -3.00
N LYS A 20 -11.24 -32.36 -2.47
CA LYS A 20 -12.69 -32.45 -2.30
C LYS A 20 -13.21 -31.38 -1.33
N LEU A 21 -12.56 -31.20 -0.18
CA LEU A 21 -12.91 -30.15 0.78
C LEU A 21 -12.77 -28.73 0.17
N ALA A 22 -11.72 -28.51 -0.61
CA ALA A 22 -11.49 -27.24 -1.31
C ALA A 22 -12.50 -26.94 -2.42
N ARG A 23 -13.17 -27.94 -3.01
CA ARG A 23 -14.32 -27.72 -3.89
C ARG A 23 -15.55 -27.27 -3.13
N GLU A 24 -15.76 -27.78 -1.92
CA GLU A 24 -16.98 -27.50 -1.15
C GLU A 24 -16.90 -26.28 -0.23
N SER A 25 -15.70 -25.81 0.13
CA SER A 25 -15.57 -24.64 1.01
C SER A 25 -14.45 -23.69 0.60
N ILE A 26 -14.76 -22.40 0.63
CA ILE A 26 -13.78 -21.33 0.43
C ILE A 26 -12.69 -21.38 1.52
N TRP A 27 -13.01 -21.79 2.77
CA TRP A 27 -12.00 -21.92 3.84
C TRP A 27 -10.99 -23.02 3.51
N TYR A 28 -11.46 -24.20 3.10
CA TYR A 28 -10.56 -25.29 2.72
C TYR A 28 -9.86 -25.05 1.38
N TYR A 29 -10.46 -24.26 0.48
CA TYR A 29 -9.79 -23.74 -0.71
C TYR A 29 -8.63 -22.82 -0.33
N ALA A 30 -8.90 -21.81 0.50
CA ALA A 30 -7.91 -20.88 1.01
C ALA A 30 -6.77 -21.63 1.76
N GLN A 31 -7.10 -22.65 2.56
CA GLN A 31 -6.12 -23.56 3.16
C GLN A 31 -5.37 -24.44 2.15
N ALA A 32 -5.97 -24.86 1.04
CA ALA A 32 -5.24 -25.60 -0.01
C ALA A 32 -4.23 -24.70 -0.76
N ARG A 33 -4.53 -23.41 -0.88
CA ARG A 33 -3.73 -22.39 -1.61
C ARG A 33 -2.70 -21.67 -0.72
N ALA A 34 -2.97 -21.55 0.57
CA ALA A 34 -2.10 -20.93 1.58
C ALA A 34 -2.39 -21.51 2.99
N PRO A 35 -2.09 -22.80 3.24
CA PRO A 35 -2.42 -23.51 4.49
C PRO A 35 -1.86 -22.84 5.74
N GLN A 36 -0.80 -22.08 5.53
CA GLN A 36 0.03 -21.45 6.52
C GLN A 36 -0.34 -19.99 6.80
N PHE A 37 -1.19 -19.40 5.96
CA PHE A 37 -1.82 -18.11 6.18
C PHE A 37 -3.24 -18.28 6.75
N PHE A 38 -4.00 -19.28 6.31
CA PHE A 38 -5.38 -19.56 6.76
C PHE A 38 -5.39 -20.59 7.90
N THR A 39 -4.80 -20.22 9.02
CA THR A 39 -4.78 -21.02 10.26
C THR A 39 -6.04 -20.77 11.10
N GLU A 40 -6.50 -21.78 11.85
CA GLU A 40 -7.70 -21.69 12.71
C GLU A 40 -7.63 -20.56 13.75
N GLU A 41 -6.41 -20.19 14.15
CA GLU A 41 -6.10 -19.10 15.07
C GLU A 41 -6.41 -17.70 14.50
N LYS A 42 -6.58 -17.57 13.17
CA LYS A 42 -7.10 -16.39 12.48
C LYS A 42 -8.59 -16.55 12.20
N TRP A 43 -9.34 -16.81 13.27
CA TRP A 43 -10.79 -17.04 13.25
C TRP A 43 -11.56 -15.97 12.46
N PHE A 44 -11.13 -14.71 12.50
CA PHE A 44 -11.75 -13.60 11.75
C PHE A 44 -11.68 -13.79 10.23
N LEU A 45 -10.60 -14.37 9.69
CA LEU A 45 -10.53 -14.70 8.27
C LEU A 45 -11.51 -15.83 7.91
N LYS A 46 -11.66 -16.82 8.81
CA LYS A 46 -12.59 -17.93 8.66
C LYS A 46 -14.04 -17.45 8.68
N GLU A 47 -14.36 -16.52 9.57
CA GLU A 47 -15.70 -15.91 9.69
C GLU A 47 -16.05 -15.09 8.44
N ILE A 48 -15.13 -14.23 7.96
CA ILE A 48 -15.31 -13.47 6.71
C ILE A 48 -15.54 -14.42 5.53
N ILE A 49 -14.67 -15.42 5.38
CA ILE A 49 -14.74 -16.36 4.26
C ILE A 49 -16.02 -17.21 4.29
N ASN A 50 -16.43 -17.69 5.46
CA ASN A 50 -17.66 -18.46 5.61
C ASN A 50 -18.91 -17.59 5.42
N THR A 51 -18.85 -16.30 5.79
CA THR A 51 -19.93 -15.33 5.53
C THR A 51 -20.11 -15.11 4.03
N VAL A 52 -19.01 -14.85 3.32
CA VAL A 52 -19.01 -14.69 1.85
C VAL A 52 -19.52 -15.96 1.17
N GLN A 53 -19.06 -17.15 1.59
CA GLN A 53 -19.60 -18.43 1.08
C GLN A 53 -21.10 -18.56 1.34
N GLY A 54 -21.56 -18.27 2.56
CA GLY A 54 -22.97 -18.38 2.94
C GLY A 54 -23.89 -17.44 2.18
N MET A 55 -23.40 -16.27 1.76
CA MET A 55 -24.14 -15.36 0.86
C MET A 55 -24.18 -15.89 -0.57
N ILE A 56 -23.06 -16.35 -1.12
CA ILE A 56 -22.99 -16.94 -2.48
C ILE A 56 -23.92 -18.14 -2.58
N GLU A 57 -23.89 -19.04 -1.60
CA GLU A 57 -24.74 -20.23 -1.54
C GLU A 57 -26.16 -19.94 -1.00
N ARG A 58 -26.49 -18.67 -0.69
CA ARG A 58 -27.78 -18.20 -0.13
C ARG A 58 -28.25 -18.95 1.12
N THR A 59 -27.30 -19.47 1.90
CA THR A 59 -27.55 -20.18 3.17
C THR A 59 -27.47 -19.27 4.40
N LEU A 60 -26.88 -18.08 4.27
CA LEU A 60 -26.81 -17.09 5.36
C LEU A 60 -28.09 -16.24 5.39
N ILE A 61 -29.06 -16.64 6.21
CA ILE A 61 -30.35 -15.96 6.36
C ILE A 61 -30.22 -14.72 7.27
N ASN A 62 -30.94 -13.66 6.90
CA ASN A 62 -31.12 -12.46 7.69
C ASN A 62 -32.30 -12.63 8.65
N GLU A 63 -32.03 -12.59 9.95
CA GLU A 63 -33.02 -12.76 11.02
C GLU A 63 -34.10 -11.66 11.03
N ASN A 64 -33.81 -10.47 10.49
CA ASN A 64 -34.76 -9.35 10.43
C ASN A 64 -35.77 -9.47 9.28
N THR A 65 -35.38 -10.05 8.15
CA THR A 65 -36.20 -10.10 6.92
C THR A 65 -36.71 -11.51 6.59
N GLY A 66 -36.07 -12.56 7.11
CA GLY A 66 -36.33 -13.95 6.75
C GLY A 66 -35.66 -14.40 5.45
N GLU A 67 -35.04 -13.48 4.70
CA GLU A 67 -34.42 -13.73 3.39
C GLU A 67 -32.90 -13.90 3.48
N PRO A 68 -32.22 -14.52 2.49
CA PRO A 68 -30.77 -14.59 2.44
C PRO A 68 -30.12 -13.20 2.37
N TYR A 69 -29.03 -12.98 3.11
CA TYR A 69 -28.25 -11.74 3.00
C TYR A 69 -27.68 -11.56 1.58
N SER A 70 -28.07 -10.46 0.93
CA SER A 70 -27.48 -9.98 -0.32
C SER A 70 -26.39 -8.93 -0.10
N LYS A 71 -26.36 -8.22 1.04
CA LYS A 71 -25.45 -7.09 1.28
C LYS A 71 -24.50 -7.32 2.47
N LEU A 72 -23.21 -7.01 2.30
CA LEU A 72 -22.15 -7.23 3.29
C LEU A 72 -21.16 -6.06 3.40
N MET A 73 -20.94 -5.55 4.61
CA MET A 73 -19.83 -4.65 4.92
C MET A 73 -18.71 -5.39 5.65
N ILE A 74 -17.47 -5.20 5.23
CA ILE A 74 -16.26 -5.71 5.89
C ILE A 74 -15.37 -4.52 6.25
N ASN A 75 -15.25 -4.28 7.56
CA ASN A 75 -14.39 -3.24 8.13
C ASN A 75 -13.37 -3.92 9.05
N VAL A 76 -12.12 -4.07 8.59
CA VAL A 76 -11.10 -4.79 9.36
C VAL A 76 -9.77 -4.04 9.37
N PRO A 77 -8.95 -4.20 10.42
CA PRO A 77 -7.67 -3.51 10.49
C PRO A 77 -6.70 -3.94 9.38
N PRO A 78 -5.84 -3.04 8.88
CA PRO A 78 -4.78 -3.39 7.94
C PRO A 78 -3.96 -4.57 8.44
N GLN A 79 -3.93 -5.65 7.65
CA GLN A 79 -3.23 -6.87 8.02
C GLN A 79 -1.74 -6.73 7.72
N THR A 80 -0.92 -6.44 8.73
CA THR A 80 0.55 -6.50 8.60
C THR A 80 0.98 -7.96 8.39
N GLY A 81 1.26 -8.35 7.15
CA GLY A 81 1.04 -9.70 6.66
C GLY A 81 1.91 -10.18 5.51
N LYS A 82 3.02 -9.50 5.18
CA LYS A 82 4.22 -10.05 4.52
C LYS A 82 5.40 -9.08 4.65
N CYS A 83 6.34 -9.37 5.54
CA CYS A 83 7.34 -8.39 5.94
C CYS A 83 8.77 -8.87 5.65
N THR A 84 9.64 -7.97 5.23
CA THR A 84 11.08 -8.19 5.01
C THR A 84 11.89 -7.38 6.02
N SER A 85 13.11 -7.82 6.37
CA SER A 85 14.08 -7.02 7.12
C SER A 85 14.17 -5.58 6.59
N ALA A 86 14.11 -4.62 7.51
CA ALA A 86 14.13 -3.20 7.22
C ALA A 86 15.46 -2.72 6.64
N ASP A 87 16.53 -3.49 6.86
CA ASP A 87 17.89 -3.14 6.43
C ASP A 87 18.28 -3.71 5.07
N TYR A 88 17.42 -4.54 4.47
CA TYR A 88 17.64 -5.14 3.15
C TYR A 88 17.07 -4.29 2.03
N LYS A 89 17.71 -4.37 0.86
CA LYS A 89 17.59 -3.39 -0.20
C LYS A 89 16.62 -3.83 -1.28
N LEU A 90 15.68 -2.95 -1.61
CA LEU A 90 14.84 -3.06 -2.80
C LEU A 90 15.54 -2.39 -3.97
N LEU A 91 15.46 -2.98 -5.17
CA LEU A 91 15.91 -2.34 -6.39
C LEU A 91 14.89 -1.25 -6.80
N THR A 92 15.31 0.01 -6.79
CA THR A 92 14.45 1.18 -7.12
C THR A 92 14.94 1.90 -8.38
N ALA A 93 14.13 2.83 -8.91
CA ALA A 93 14.52 3.72 -10.02
C ALA A 93 15.68 4.69 -9.70
N ASP A 94 16.13 4.76 -8.45
CA ASP A 94 17.34 5.49 -8.03
C ASP A 94 18.43 4.54 -7.49
N GLY A 95 18.36 3.27 -7.86
CA GLY A 95 19.23 2.20 -7.40
C GLY A 95 18.70 1.47 -6.17
N TYR A 96 19.54 0.66 -5.53
CA TYR A 96 19.12 -0.08 -4.33
C TYR A 96 18.95 0.86 -3.12
N LYS A 97 17.78 0.81 -2.47
CA LYS A 97 17.45 1.54 -1.22
C LYS A 97 17.03 0.54 -0.14
N LYS A 98 17.42 0.74 1.12
CA LYS A 98 16.99 -0.13 2.24
C LYS A 98 15.48 -0.02 2.45
N ALA A 99 14.83 -1.11 2.83
CA ALA A 99 13.37 -1.19 2.97
C ALA A 99 12.80 -0.17 3.98
N ARG A 100 13.58 0.25 4.98
CA ARG A 100 13.22 1.37 5.88
C ARG A 100 13.08 2.72 5.16
N ASP A 101 13.89 2.97 4.14
CA ASP A 101 14.11 4.29 3.53
C ASP A 101 13.20 4.56 2.31
N VAL A 102 12.60 3.51 1.73
CA VAL A 102 11.65 3.67 0.62
C VAL A 102 10.34 4.32 1.09
N LYS A 103 9.66 5.02 0.18
CA LYS A 103 8.44 5.79 0.47
C LYS A 103 7.28 5.38 -0.44
N ILE A 104 6.05 5.64 0.02
CA ILE A 104 4.88 5.53 -0.85
C ILE A 104 5.04 6.50 -2.03
N GLY A 105 4.83 6.00 -3.25
CA GLY A 105 5.11 6.72 -4.49
C GLY A 105 6.48 6.43 -5.11
N ASP A 106 7.44 5.85 -4.38
CA ASP A 106 8.73 5.45 -4.95
C ASP A 106 8.53 4.39 -6.05
N LYS A 107 9.36 4.47 -7.09
CA LYS A 107 9.39 3.50 -8.18
C LYS A 107 10.33 2.34 -7.85
N VAL A 108 9.81 1.12 -7.87
CA VAL A 108 10.52 -0.13 -7.53
C VAL A 108 10.44 -1.13 -8.66
N PHE A 109 11.46 -1.95 -8.81
CA PHE A 109 11.48 -2.99 -9.83
C PHE A 109 10.77 -4.27 -9.35
N SER A 110 10.13 -4.93 -10.30
CA SER A 110 9.28 -6.11 -10.13
C SER A 110 9.51 -7.14 -11.23
N TYR A 111 9.05 -8.36 -10.99
CA TYR A 111 9.00 -9.45 -11.96
C TYR A 111 7.61 -9.52 -12.62
N ASP A 112 7.57 -9.58 -13.95
CA ASP A 112 6.41 -10.05 -14.73
C ASP A 112 6.88 -11.04 -15.81
N LYS A 113 6.49 -12.31 -15.68
CA LYS A 113 6.68 -13.39 -16.68
C LYS A 113 8.09 -13.42 -17.28
N GLY A 114 9.11 -13.40 -16.41
CA GLY A 114 10.52 -13.47 -16.80
C GLY A 114 11.14 -12.14 -17.25
N LYS A 115 10.39 -11.03 -17.22
CA LYS A 115 10.86 -9.68 -17.56
C LYS A 115 10.87 -8.75 -16.36
N LEU A 116 11.82 -7.82 -16.36
CA LEU A 116 11.98 -6.81 -15.34
C LEU A 116 11.09 -5.59 -15.67
N VAL A 117 10.18 -5.24 -14.77
CA VAL A 117 9.22 -4.12 -14.97
C VAL A 117 9.30 -3.12 -13.81
N LEU A 118 8.84 -1.88 -14.03
CA LEU A 118 8.90 -0.80 -13.05
C LEU A 118 7.52 -0.45 -12.48
N GLU A 119 7.40 -0.60 -11.17
CA GLU A 119 6.18 -0.43 -10.40
C GLU A 119 6.28 0.65 -9.35
N THR A 120 5.20 0.91 -8.63
CA THR A 120 5.08 2.00 -7.65
C THR A 120 4.72 1.42 -6.30
N ILE A 121 5.42 1.82 -5.24
CA ILE A 121 5.01 1.50 -3.86
C ILE A 121 3.68 2.19 -3.58
N THR A 122 2.64 1.41 -3.30
CA THR A 122 1.32 1.92 -2.93
C THR A 122 1.16 2.08 -1.43
N ASN A 123 1.75 1.19 -0.62
CA ASN A 123 1.71 1.22 0.84
C ASN A 123 3.03 0.75 1.45
N LYS A 124 3.33 1.23 2.66
CA LYS A 124 4.49 0.81 3.48
C LYS A 124 4.08 0.76 4.96
N TRP A 125 4.43 -0.33 5.65
CA TRP A 125 4.24 -0.44 7.10
C TRP A 125 5.47 -1.07 7.77
N ASP A 126 6.09 -0.35 8.69
CA ASP A 126 7.15 -0.93 9.52
C ASP A 126 6.54 -1.91 10.55
N VAL A 127 7.30 -2.88 11.05
CA VAL A 127 6.85 -3.86 12.05
C VAL A 127 8.06 -4.52 12.73
N LYS A 128 7.84 -5.21 13.84
CA LYS A 128 8.83 -6.16 14.39
C LYS A 128 8.26 -7.57 14.36
N LYS A 129 9.01 -8.52 13.79
CA LYS A 129 8.60 -9.93 13.66
C LYS A 129 9.81 -10.86 13.81
N LYS A 130 9.52 -12.08 14.28
CA LYS A 130 10.38 -13.26 14.12
C LYS A 130 10.47 -13.64 12.64
N TYR A 131 11.54 -14.30 12.23
CA TYR A 131 11.87 -14.40 10.81
C TYR A 131 12.48 -15.73 10.41
N TYR A 132 12.36 -16.03 9.11
CA TYR A 132 13.18 -17.02 8.43
C TYR A 132 14.34 -16.33 7.73
N ARG A 133 15.55 -16.80 8.00
CA ARG A 133 16.76 -16.47 7.25
C ARG A 133 16.91 -17.50 6.13
N ILE A 134 16.96 -17.03 4.90
CA ILE A 134 17.20 -17.86 3.72
C ILE A 134 18.49 -17.39 3.06
N ILE A 135 19.39 -18.33 2.78
CA ILE A 135 20.65 -18.08 2.07
C ILE A 135 20.66 -18.94 0.81
N THR A 136 21.04 -18.36 -0.34
CA THR A 136 21.17 -19.08 -1.61
C THR A 136 22.61 -19.54 -1.89
N ARG A 137 22.82 -20.39 -2.89
CA ARG A 137 24.15 -20.89 -3.27
C ARG A 137 25.05 -19.84 -3.92
N ALA A 138 24.50 -18.78 -4.49
CA ALA A 138 25.30 -17.60 -4.85
C ALA A 138 25.63 -16.71 -3.64
N GLY A 139 25.01 -16.93 -2.47
CA GLY A 139 25.23 -16.12 -1.27
C GLY A 139 24.30 -14.90 -1.14
N HIS A 140 23.14 -14.90 -1.80
CA HIS A 140 22.08 -13.93 -1.48
C HIS A 140 21.48 -14.31 -0.12
N LYS A 141 21.26 -13.32 0.75
CA LYS A 141 20.73 -13.50 2.09
C LYS A 141 19.49 -12.64 2.26
N ILE A 142 18.37 -13.25 2.62
CA ILE A 142 17.12 -12.58 2.95
C ILE A 142 16.60 -13.04 4.32
N GLU A 143 15.88 -12.15 5.00
CA GLU A 143 15.35 -12.34 6.35
C GLU A 143 13.93 -11.78 6.32
N ILE A 144 12.95 -12.67 6.35
CA ILE A 144 11.54 -12.38 6.01
C ILE A 144 10.59 -13.08 6.99
N SER A 145 9.39 -12.54 7.20
CA SER A 145 8.40 -13.13 8.11
C SER A 145 8.00 -14.55 7.64
N PRO A 146 7.58 -15.48 8.53
CA PRO A 146 7.25 -16.86 8.15
C PRO A 146 6.23 -16.99 7.01
N GLU A 147 5.26 -16.09 6.94
CA GLU A 147 4.21 -15.98 5.91
C GLU A 147 4.66 -15.27 4.62
N HIS A 148 5.91 -14.79 4.55
CA HIS A 148 6.43 -14.06 3.41
C HIS A 148 6.62 -15.01 2.22
N LYS A 149 6.09 -14.66 1.04
CA LYS A 149 6.18 -15.52 -0.15
C LYS A 149 7.36 -15.12 -1.04
N MET A 150 8.21 -16.08 -1.40
CA MET A 150 9.23 -15.93 -2.44
C MET A 150 8.78 -16.62 -3.71
N LEU A 151 9.15 -16.09 -4.88
CA LEU A 151 8.92 -16.78 -6.14
C LEU A 151 9.97 -17.89 -6.32
N THR A 152 9.50 -19.12 -6.42
CA THR A 152 10.33 -20.29 -6.79
C THR A 152 10.04 -20.72 -8.22
N ILE A 153 10.83 -21.65 -8.76
CA ILE A 153 10.51 -22.34 -10.02
C ILE A 153 9.12 -23.00 -10.03
N ASP A 154 8.61 -23.45 -8.88
CA ASP A 154 7.27 -24.03 -8.80
C ASP A 154 6.19 -22.92 -8.66
N GLY A 155 6.59 -21.67 -8.44
CA GLY A 155 5.71 -20.54 -8.12
C GLY A 155 5.91 -20.06 -6.67
N TYR A 156 4.97 -19.27 -6.15
CA TYR A 156 5.12 -18.66 -4.83
C TYR A 156 5.05 -19.69 -3.69
N LYS A 157 5.99 -19.58 -2.74
CA LYS A 157 6.12 -20.46 -1.56
C LYS A 157 6.40 -19.62 -0.30
N GLU A 158 5.78 -19.94 0.84
CA GLU A 158 5.99 -19.21 2.11
C GLU A 158 7.36 -19.52 2.71
N ALA A 159 7.95 -18.56 3.42
CA ALA A 159 9.33 -18.63 3.93
C ALA A 159 9.59 -19.88 4.80
N LYS A 160 8.59 -20.28 5.59
CA LYS A 160 8.63 -21.48 6.43
C LYS A 160 8.37 -22.80 5.69
N ASP A 161 7.91 -22.75 4.42
CA ASP A 161 7.79 -23.89 3.50
C ASP A 161 9.02 -24.05 2.60
N ILE A 162 9.89 -23.05 2.52
CA ILE A 162 11.09 -23.11 1.66
C ILE A 162 12.12 -24.07 2.27
N THR A 163 12.71 -24.92 1.42
CA THR A 163 13.74 -25.90 1.78
C THR A 163 14.99 -25.70 0.91
N ASP A 164 16.06 -26.41 1.23
CA ASP A 164 17.31 -26.41 0.46
C ASP A 164 17.19 -27.11 -0.90
N ASP A 165 16.04 -27.68 -1.25
CA ASP A 165 15.75 -28.21 -2.60
C ASP A 165 15.05 -27.21 -3.53
N ASP A 166 14.53 -26.10 -3.00
CA ASP A 166 13.91 -25.06 -3.81
C ASP A 166 14.95 -24.23 -4.58
N PHE A 167 14.47 -23.58 -5.63
CA PHE A 167 15.22 -22.60 -6.40
C PHE A 167 14.41 -21.32 -6.46
N LEU A 168 14.98 -20.24 -5.95
CA LEU A 168 14.38 -18.92 -5.98
C LEU A 168 14.67 -18.23 -7.32
N ILE A 169 13.78 -17.34 -7.74
CA ILE A 169 14.00 -16.52 -8.94
C ILE A 169 14.81 -15.28 -8.55
N ARG A 170 15.96 -15.12 -9.21
CA ARG A 170 16.96 -14.09 -8.97
C ARG A 170 17.14 -13.21 -10.21
N LEU A 171 17.32 -11.91 -10.02
CA LEU A 171 17.67 -10.95 -11.07
C LEU A 171 18.97 -11.35 -11.78
N PHE A 172 18.95 -11.31 -13.11
CA PHE A 172 20.10 -11.61 -13.96
C PHE A 172 19.90 -10.96 -15.33
N THR A 173 20.22 -9.67 -15.45
CA THR A 173 20.00 -8.88 -16.67
C THR A 173 21.21 -8.00 -17.01
N THR A 174 21.36 -7.67 -18.28
CA THR A 174 22.28 -6.64 -18.80
C THR A 174 21.58 -5.32 -19.13
N GLU A 175 20.24 -5.28 -19.07
CA GLU A 175 19.44 -4.15 -19.53
C GLU A 175 18.57 -3.60 -18.38
N LEU A 176 18.71 -2.30 -18.11
CA LEU A 176 17.77 -1.55 -17.28
C LEU A 176 17.00 -0.59 -18.20
N PRO A 177 15.73 -0.25 -17.88
CA PRO A 177 14.96 0.74 -18.63
C PRO A 177 15.73 2.06 -18.77
N LYS A 178 15.73 2.62 -19.98
CA LYS A 178 16.59 3.78 -20.35
C LYS A 178 16.32 5.00 -19.48
N GLU A 179 15.08 5.19 -19.06
CA GLU A 179 14.60 6.24 -18.15
C GLU A 179 15.15 6.14 -16.72
N VAL A 180 15.63 4.96 -16.32
CA VAL A 180 16.30 4.72 -15.03
C VAL A 180 17.81 4.89 -15.13
N VAL A 181 18.40 4.73 -16.32
CA VAL A 181 19.86 4.79 -16.51
C VAL A 181 20.36 6.23 -16.38
N LYS A 182 21.30 6.46 -15.46
CA LYS A 182 21.85 7.77 -15.11
C LYS A 182 23.38 7.70 -15.15
N GLU A 183 24.00 8.57 -15.96
CA GLU A 183 25.46 8.71 -16.00
C GLU A 183 26.00 9.50 -14.81
N ILE A 184 27.15 9.08 -14.30
CA ILE A 184 27.98 9.83 -13.36
C ILE A 184 29.14 10.47 -14.15
N PRO A 185 29.55 11.72 -13.88
CA PRO A 185 30.75 12.28 -14.51
C PRO A 185 31.96 11.38 -14.30
N GLU A 186 32.72 11.07 -15.37
CA GLU A 186 33.71 9.98 -15.33
C GLU A 186 34.77 10.17 -14.24
N ASP A 187 35.28 11.40 -14.08
CA ASP A 187 36.23 11.74 -13.02
C ASP A 187 35.63 11.61 -11.62
N GLU A 188 34.34 11.93 -11.42
CA GLU A 188 33.70 11.71 -10.12
C GLU A 188 33.58 10.21 -9.80
N LEU A 189 33.19 9.40 -10.79
CA LEU A 189 33.13 7.94 -10.66
C LEU A 189 34.49 7.34 -10.33
N LYS A 190 35.55 7.74 -11.06
CA LYS A 190 36.93 7.34 -10.80
C LYS A 190 37.35 7.68 -9.37
N PHE A 191 37.22 8.95 -8.98
CA PHE A 191 37.63 9.44 -7.66
C PHE A 191 36.90 8.70 -6.52
N ILE A 192 35.58 8.57 -6.60
CA ILE A 192 34.79 7.85 -5.59
C ILE A 192 35.18 6.37 -5.54
N THR A 193 35.43 5.72 -6.68
CA THR A 193 35.84 4.31 -6.71
C THR A 193 37.21 4.10 -6.05
N TYR A 194 38.20 4.97 -6.34
CA TYR A 194 39.49 4.93 -5.65
C TYR A 194 39.36 5.14 -4.14
N MET A 195 38.53 6.09 -3.71
CA MET A 195 38.31 6.35 -2.29
C MET A 195 37.48 5.26 -1.58
N LEU A 196 36.71 4.47 -2.33
CA LEU A 196 35.91 3.35 -1.80
C LEU A 196 36.80 2.19 -1.32
N PHE A 197 37.83 1.84 -2.09
CA PHE A 197 38.75 0.73 -1.78
C PHE A 197 39.97 1.21 -0.97
N ASP A 198 41.02 1.71 -1.62
CA ASP A 198 42.31 2.10 -1.02
C ASP A 198 42.32 3.50 -0.35
N GLY A 199 41.16 4.14 -0.17
CA GLY A 199 41.03 5.48 0.43
C GLY A 199 40.66 5.51 1.93
N CYS A 200 41.29 6.42 2.66
CA CYS A 200 40.89 6.86 3.99
C CYS A 200 40.03 8.13 3.90
N CYS A 201 38.86 8.14 4.54
CA CYS A 201 37.86 9.22 4.44
C CYS A 201 37.44 9.83 5.79
N ARG A 202 38.23 9.64 6.86
CA ARG A 202 37.79 9.88 8.24
C ARG A 202 38.35 11.17 8.84
N ASN A 203 37.63 11.80 9.78
CA ASN A 203 38.11 12.91 10.61
C ASN A 203 38.59 14.15 9.81
N ASN A 204 38.06 14.38 8.59
CA ASN A 204 38.58 15.36 7.62
C ASN A 204 40.06 15.10 7.23
N HIS A 205 40.48 13.84 7.20
CA HIS A 205 41.75 13.40 6.64
C HIS A 205 41.50 12.48 5.45
N TYR A 206 41.70 13.03 4.24
CA TYR A 206 41.50 12.31 2.99
C TYR A 206 42.86 11.94 2.38
N SER A 207 43.13 10.64 2.32
CA SER A 207 44.37 10.08 1.80
C SER A 207 44.13 8.75 1.10
N PHE A 208 45.05 8.35 0.23
CA PHE A 208 44.98 7.13 -0.55
C PHE A 208 46.33 6.40 -0.45
N THR A 209 46.29 5.12 -0.09
CA THR A 209 47.46 4.38 0.42
C THR A 209 47.79 3.15 -0.42
N LYS A 210 48.06 3.36 -1.72
CA LYS A 210 48.47 2.29 -2.65
C LYS A 210 49.71 2.65 -3.46
N TYR A 211 50.60 1.69 -3.63
CA TYR A 211 51.86 1.81 -4.36
C TYR A 211 51.75 1.23 -5.78
N ASP A 212 50.85 1.78 -6.60
CA ASP A 212 50.76 1.45 -8.03
C ASP A 212 50.82 2.74 -8.86
N ALA A 213 51.83 2.85 -9.73
CA ALA A 213 52.12 4.08 -10.46
C ALA A 213 51.02 4.46 -11.47
N ASN A 214 50.33 3.48 -12.08
CA ASN A 214 49.27 3.75 -13.05
C ASN A 214 48.01 4.24 -12.33
N VAL A 215 47.67 3.60 -11.20
CA VAL A 215 46.55 4.00 -10.34
C VAL A 215 46.77 5.39 -9.74
N LEU A 216 47.99 5.70 -9.30
CA LEU A 216 48.33 7.02 -8.75
C LEU A 216 48.30 8.12 -9.82
N ASP A 217 48.79 7.85 -11.04
CA ASP A 217 48.75 8.80 -12.16
C ASP A 217 47.31 9.11 -12.62
N ASP A 218 46.44 8.10 -12.77
CA ASP A 218 45.03 8.33 -13.10
C ASP A 218 44.28 9.05 -11.97
N LEU A 219 44.49 8.67 -10.70
CA LEU A 219 43.95 9.38 -9.55
C LEU A 219 44.43 10.85 -9.50
N GLN A 220 45.69 11.12 -9.82
CA GLN A 220 46.24 12.47 -9.85
C GLN A 220 45.61 13.32 -10.97
N LYS A 221 45.44 12.75 -12.17
CA LYS A 221 44.76 13.39 -13.29
C LYS A 221 43.30 13.68 -12.96
N THR A 222 42.56 12.70 -12.46
CA THR A 222 41.17 12.86 -12.03
C THR A 222 41.01 13.91 -10.92
N ALA A 223 41.87 13.90 -9.89
CA ALA A 223 41.84 14.94 -8.85
C ALA A 223 42.16 16.33 -9.41
N SER A 224 43.05 16.43 -10.40
CA SER A 224 43.35 17.68 -11.11
C SER A 224 42.16 18.19 -11.92
N ASN A 225 41.47 17.32 -12.66
CA ASN A 225 40.28 17.64 -13.45
C ASN A 225 39.13 18.15 -12.56
N LEU A 226 38.89 17.46 -11.43
CA LEU A 226 37.91 17.86 -10.40
C LEU A 226 38.34 19.13 -9.63
N LYS A 227 39.56 19.63 -9.86
CA LYS A 227 40.17 20.78 -9.18
C LYS A 227 40.20 20.56 -7.65
N ILE A 228 40.55 19.34 -7.24
CA ILE A 228 40.80 18.90 -5.86
C ILE A 228 42.30 19.08 -5.56
N PRO A 229 42.70 19.97 -4.64
CA PRO A 229 44.11 20.17 -4.31
C PRO A 229 44.70 18.95 -3.61
N HIS A 230 45.88 18.52 -4.06
CA HIS A 230 46.52 17.31 -3.56
C HIS A 230 48.06 17.45 -3.52
N ARG A 231 48.71 16.45 -2.94
CA ARG A 231 50.16 16.21 -3.01
C ARG A 231 50.43 14.72 -3.06
N MET A 232 51.46 14.33 -3.79
CA MET A 232 52.20 13.11 -3.48
C MET A 232 53.24 13.41 -2.39
N SER A 233 53.53 12.40 -1.56
CA SER A 233 54.77 12.34 -0.78
C SER A 233 55.89 11.69 -1.60
N GLU A 234 57.13 11.79 -1.10
CA GLU A 234 58.29 11.06 -1.61
C GLU A 234 58.06 9.53 -1.57
N THR A 235 57.24 9.05 -0.63
CA THR A 235 56.82 7.65 -0.49
C THR A 235 55.58 7.30 -1.31
N MET A 236 55.27 8.03 -2.40
CA MET A 236 54.13 7.78 -3.29
C MET A 236 52.73 7.77 -2.64
N LEU A 237 52.58 8.23 -1.39
CA LEU A 237 51.27 8.38 -0.75
C LEU A 237 50.57 9.63 -1.28
N PHE A 238 49.31 9.49 -1.67
CA PHE A 238 48.49 10.59 -2.17
C PHE A 238 47.69 11.19 -1.01
N PHE A 239 47.86 12.50 -0.78
CA PHE A 239 47.18 13.26 0.27
C PHE A 239 46.43 14.45 -0.33
N ILE A 240 45.19 14.66 0.08
CA ILE A 240 44.41 15.85 -0.27
C ILE A 240 44.88 17.02 0.63
N LYS A 241 45.07 18.22 0.04
CA LYS A 241 45.61 19.41 0.71
C LYS A 241 44.49 20.41 1.04
N GLY A 242 44.43 20.89 2.30
CA GLY A 242 43.65 22.09 2.64
C GLY A 242 43.32 22.23 4.12
N LYS A 243 42.92 23.44 4.55
CA LYS A 243 42.22 23.64 5.84
C LYS A 243 40.82 23.00 5.75
N TYR A 244 40.43 22.19 6.73
CA TYR A 244 39.06 21.68 6.98
C TYR A 244 38.33 20.68 6.04
N SER A 245 38.82 20.03 4.99
CA SER A 245 40.12 19.98 4.27
C SER A 245 39.84 19.77 2.77
N ASP A 246 39.90 20.88 2.03
CA ASP A 246 39.21 21.14 0.75
C ASP A 246 37.73 20.72 0.68
N TYR A 247 36.87 21.74 0.65
CA TYR A 247 35.43 21.60 0.59
C TYR A 247 34.96 20.71 -0.58
N LYS A 248 35.62 20.71 -1.75
CA LYS A 248 35.19 19.90 -2.90
C LYS A 248 35.36 18.41 -2.70
N ALA A 249 36.49 17.98 -2.15
CA ALA A 249 36.73 16.55 -1.89
C ALA A 249 35.68 16.03 -0.90
N ARG A 250 35.46 16.78 0.19
CA ARG A 250 34.44 16.46 1.19
C ARG A 250 33.03 16.49 0.63
N GLN A 251 32.65 17.53 -0.12
CA GLN A 251 31.36 17.63 -0.80
C GLN A 251 31.10 16.42 -1.70
N LEU A 252 32.10 15.97 -2.45
CA LEU A 252 31.97 14.84 -3.36
C LEU A 252 31.81 13.53 -2.58
N LEU A 253 32.61 13.30 -1.54
CA LEU A 253 32.47 12.14 -0.65
C LEU A 253 31.13 12.12 0.09
N GLN A 254 30.60 13.29 0.46
CA GLN A 254 29.27 13.45 1.08
C GLN A 254 28.13 13.19 0.08
N LYS A 255 28.22 13.72 -1.15
CA LYS A 255 27.27 13.47 -2.25
C LYS A 255 27.06 11.97 -2.52
N TYR A 256 28.11 11.18 -2.35
CA TYR A 256 28.10 9.72 -2.54
C TYR A 256 28.07 8.91 -1.23
N GLY A 257 27.92 9.55 -0.07
CA GLY A 257 27.69 8.87 1.22
C GLY A 257 28.89 8.14 1.84
N ILE A 258 30.12 8.42 1.38
CA ILE A 258 31.35 7.75 1.85
C ILE A 258 32.28 8.64 2.72
N ASP A 259 31.87 9.88 3.01
CA ASP A 259 32.52 10.73 4.03
C ASP A 259 32.40 10.11 5.43
N ASP A 260 33.47 10.20 6.22
CA ASP A 260 33.62 9.69 7.59
C ASP A 260 33.30 8.19 7.82
N LYS A 261 33.42 7.36 6.78
CA LYS A 261 33.27 5.89 6.86
C LYS A 261 34.60 5.16 7.10
N LEU A 262 34.61 4.16 7.99
CA LEU A 262 35.67 3.15 8.03
C LEU A 262 35.46 2.11 6.91
N SER A 263 36.51 1.40 6.48
CA SER A 263 36.42 0.41 5.39
C SER A 263 35.39 -0.70 5.61
N LYS A 264 35.05 -1.03 6.87
CA LYS A 264 33.98 -1.96 7.25
C LYS A 264 32.55 -1.38 7.18
N ASP A 265 32.44 -0.05 7.22
CA ASP A 265 31.17 0.70 7.26
C ASP A 265 30.85 1.37 5.91
N LYS A 266 31.73 1.19 4.90
CA LYS A 266 31.50 1.62 3.51
C LYS A 266 30.43 0.73 2.87
N SER A 267 29.62 1.34 2.01
CA SER A 267 28.63 0.72 1.12
C SER A 267 28.73 1.36 -0.26
N LEU A 268 28.09 0.77 -1.26
CA LEU A 268 28.17 1.24 -2.64
C LEU A 268 27.10 2.34 -2.86
N PRO A 269 27.42 3.52 -3.43
CA PRO A 269 26.46 4.61 -3.57
C PRO A 269 25.27 4.21 -4.46
N SER A 270 24.03 4.60 -4.10
CA SER A 270 22.83 4.09 -4.79
C SER A 270 22.82 4.41 -6.30
N GLN A 271 23.42 5.53 -6.70
CA GLN A 271 23.52 5.98 -8.08
C GLN A 271 24.33 5.03 -8.98
N PHE A 272 25.21 4.19 -8.40
CA PHE A 272 26.04 3.27 -9.17
C PHE A 272 25.21 2.12 -9.78
N PHE A 273 24.13 1.71 -9.12
CA PHE A 273 23.24 0.67 -9.64
C PHE A 273 22.49 1.10 -10.91
N THR A 274 22.24 2.41 -11.06
CA THR A 274 21.61 3.02 -12.23
C THR A 274 22.59 3.42 -13.34
N MET A 275 23.89 3.17 -13.18
CA MET A 275 24.88 3.51 -14.23
C MET A 275 24.67 2.71 -15.53
N PRO A 276 25.02 3.26 -16.69
CA PRO A 276 25.12 2.48 -17.92
C PRO A 276 26.23 1.43 -17.80
N LEU A 277 26.11 0.35 -18.58
CA LEU A 277 27.01 -0.81 -18.49
C LEU A 277 28.50 -0.45 -18.66
N LYS A 278 28.83 0.52 -19.51
CA LYS A 278 30.18 1.07 -19.67
C LYS A 278 30.77 1.60 -18.35
N GLN A 279 29.98 2.35 -17.58
CA GLN A 279 30.41 2.91 -16.30
C GLN A 279 30.45 1.84 -15.19
N LYS A 280 29.58 0.82 -15.25
CA LYS A 280 29.67 -0.36 -14.39
C LYS A 280 30.96 -1.16 -14.64
N TYR A 281 31.42 -1.29 -15.89
CA TYR A 281 32.73 -1.86 -16.19
C TYR A 281 33.90 -0.98 -15.75
N LEU A 282 33.82 0.35 -15.89
CA LEU A 282 34.84 1.25 -15.36
C LEU A 282 34.97 1.11 -13.83
N PHE A 283 33.85 1.05 -13.10
CA PHE A 283 33.86 0.72 -11.68
C PHE A 283 34.54 -0.64 -11.40
N LEU A 284 34.16 -1.68 -12.14
CA LEU A 284 34.73 -3.03 -11.97
C LEU A 284 36.23 -3.08 -12.27
N ASP A 285 36.68 -2.33 -13.27
CA ASP A 285 38.07 -2.20 -13.67
C ASP A 285 38.91 -1.60 -12.54
N LEU A 286 38.48 -0.46 -12.01
CA LEU A 286 39.14 0.24 -10.90
C LEU A 286 39.09 -0.59 -9.59
N MET A 287 38.00 -1.29 -9.33
CA MET A 287 37.89 -2.27 -8.24
C MET A 287 38.93 -3.40 -8.37
N PHE A 288 39.16 -3.91 -9.59
CA PHE A 288 40.20 -4.93 -9.79
C PHE A 288 41.61 -4.35 -9.70
N GLN A 289 41.86 -3.15 -10.22
CA GLN A 289 43.15 -2.46 -10.07
C GLN A 289 43.47 -2.15 -8.59
N THR A 290 42.45 -1.81 -7.78
CA THR A 290 42.55 -1.61 -6.32
C THR A 290 42.66 -2.93 -5.56
N ASP A 291 41.59 -3.47 -4.98
CA ASP A 291 41.66 -4.62 -4.05
C ASP A 291 41.48 -5.99 -4.72
N GLY A 292 41.03 -6.03 -5.97
CA GLY A 292 40.76 -7.29 -6.66
C GLY A 292 42.01 -8.06 -7.11
N TYR A 293 41.85 -9.37 -7.28
CA TYR A 293 42.91 -10.30 -7.67
C TYR A 293 42.35 -11.47 -8.51
N ALA A 294 43.23 -12.19 -9.20
CA ALA A 294 42.89 -13.44 -9.86
C ALA A 294 43.66 -14.58 -9.19
N GLU A 295 42.95 -15.64 -8.79
CA GLU A 295 43.54 -16.84 -8.19
C GLU A 295 42.70 -18.08 -8.51
N LYS A 296 43.32 -19.27 -8.60
CA LYS A 296 42.64 -20.58 -8.70
C LYS A 296 41.56 -20.75 -9.80
N GLY A 297 41.49 -19.84 -10.77
CA GLY A 297 40.45 -19.84 -11.81
C GLY A 297 39.21 -19.00 -11.48
N HIS A 298 39.34 -18.04 -10.56
CA HIS A 298 38.34 -17.04 -10.23
C HIS A 298 38.97 -15.64 -10.28
N PHE A 299 38.17 -14.65 -10.65
CA PHE A 299 38.47 -13.24 -10.40
C PHE A 299 37.75 -12.89 -9.09
N SER A 300 38.42 -12.22 -8.16
CA SER A 300 37.96 -12.16 -6.77
C SER A 300 38.35 -10.87 -6.09
N ILE A 301 37.65 -10.56 -5.01
CA ILE A 301 37.96 -9.47 -4.09
C ILE A 301 37.61 -9.93 -2.67
N THR A 302 38.40 -9.50 -1.68
CA THR A 302 38.16 -9.79 -0.26
C THR A 302 38.06 -8.46 0.48
N LEU A 303 36.97 -8.24 1.21
CA LEU A 303 36.68 -6.96 1.89
C LEU A 303 36.29 -7.18 3.36
N ALA A 304 36.52 -6.16 4.18
CA ALA A 304 36.08 -6.11 5.58
C ALA A 304 34.66 -5.53 5.78
N SER A 305 33.97 -5.13 4.69
CA SER A 305 32.56 -4.72 4.71
C SER A 305 31.72 -5.77 4.00
N GLU A 306 30.80 -6.41 4.75
CA GLU A 306 29.76 -7.24 4.16
C GLU A 306 28.84 -6.40 3.25
N GLU A 307 28.45 -5.20 3.67
CA GLU A 307 27.47 -4.38 2.95
C GLU A 307 28.02 -3.94 1.57
N LEU A 308 29.27 -3.46 1.50
CA LEU A 308 29.90 -3.12 0.22
C LEU A 308 30.02 -4.34 -0.69
N LEU A 309 30.39 -5.50 -0.14
CA LEU A 309 30.58 -6.70 -0.95
C LEU A 309 29.25 -7.29 -1.45
N ARG A 310 28.18 -7.21 -0.65
CA ARG A 310 26.80 -7.50 -1.08
C ARG A 310 26.32 -6.51 -2.13
N ASP A 311 26.63 -5.23 -1.99
CA ASP A 311 26.29 -4.23 -2.99
C ASP A 311 26.99 -4.48 -4.33
N ILE A 312 28.28 -4.86 -4.32
CA ILE A 312 28.99 -5.30 -5.55
C ILE A 312 28.29 -6.53 -6.14
N HIS A 313 27.86 -7.48 -5.32
CA HIS A 313 27.13 -8.66 -5.79
C HIS A 313 25.80 -8.29 -6.47
N LEU A 314 25.01 -7.40 -5.86
CA LEU A 314 23.77 -6.86 -6.43
C LEU A 314 24.01 -6.06 -7.72
N LEU A 315 25.12 -5.33 -7.82
CA LEU A 315 25.50 -4.59 -9.02
C LEU A 315 25.78 -5.56 -10.19
N LEU A 316 26.51 -6.65 -9.94
CA LEU A 316 26.83 -7.67 -10.94
C LEU A 316 25.59 -8.35 -11.53
N LEU A 317 24.49 -8.47 -10.76
CA LEU A 317 23.20 -8.97 -11.27
C LEU A 317 22.64 -8.12 -12.41
N THR A 318 22.93 -6.81 -12.39
CA THR A 318 22.54 -5.82 -13.41
C THR A 318 23.58 -5.66 -14.53
N MET A 319 24.56 -6.57 -14.58
CA MET A 319 25.59 -6.69 -15.62
C MET A 319 25.54 -8.07 -16.31
N GLY A 320 24.57 -8.92 -15.98
CA GLY A 320 24.53 -10.33 -16.40
C GLY A 320 25.71 -11.16 -15.88
N ILE A 321 26.37 -10.75 -14.79
CA ILE A 321 27.52 -11.46 -14.23
C ILE A 321 27.10 -12.19 -12.96
N HIS A 322 27.32 -13.52 -12.92
CA HIS A 322 27.10 -14.30 -11.71
C HIS A 322 28.39 -14.36 -10.89
N ALA A 323 28.27 -14.06 -9.60
CA ALA A 323 29.32 -14.25 -8.60
C ALA A 323 28.84 -15.19 -7.49
N THR A 324 29.73 -15.54 -6.58
CA THR A 324 29.39 -16.18 -5.31
C THR A 324 30.03 -15.41 -4.17
N VAL A 325 29.26 -15.13 -3.13
CA VAL A 325 29.69 -14.45 -1.90
C VAL A 325 29.73 -15.44 -0.75
N TYR A 326 30.81 -15.42 0.04
CA TYR A 326 30.93 -16.21 1.27
C TYR A 326 31.84 -15.54 2.31
N HIS A 327 31.64 -15.92 3.57
CA HIS A 327 32.47 -15.46 4.70
C HIS A 327 33.76 -16.27 4.84
N LYS A 328 34.85 -15.63 5.24
CA LYS A 328 36.17 -16.23 5.48
C LYS A 328 36.88 -15.51 6.63
N SER A 329 37.22 -16.25 7.69
CA SER A 329 38.10 -15.75 8.74
C SER A 329 39.59 -15.75 8.30
N ILE A 330 40.34 -14.75 8.75
CA ILE A 330 41.73 -14.46 8.37
C ILE A 330 42.60 -14.35 9.65
N GLU A 331 43.91 -14.62 9.52
CA GLU A 331 44.88 -14.60 10.63
C GLU A 331 44.46 -15.43 11.86
N HIS A 332 44.12 -16.72 11.66
CA HIS A 332 43.77 -17.64 12.75
C HIS A 332 42.58 -17.19 13.62
N GLY A 333 41.59 -16.50 13.03
CA GLY A 333 40.38 -16.06 13.75
C GLY A 333 40.41 -14.61 14.23
N LYS A 334 41.43 -13.82 13.88
CA LYS A 334 41.56 -12.43 14.35
C LYS A 334 40.72 -11.42 13.55
N PHE A 335 40.49 -11.70 12.27
CA PHE A 335 39.78 -10.77 11.38
C PHE A 335 38.77 -11.51 10.50
N GLU A 336 37.52 -11.06 10.56
CA GLU A 336 36.43 -11.56 9.72
C GLU A 336 36.42 -10.78 8.39
N ALA A 337 36.23 -11.49 7.28
CA ALA A 337 36.22 -10.91 5.95
C ALA A 337 35.26 -11.66 5.02
N TRP A 338 34.80 -10.96 3.99
CA TRP A 338 33.90 -11.52 2.98
C TRP A 338 34.62 -11.60 1.64
N VAL A 339 34.37 -12.67 0.89
CA VAL A 339 34.99 -12.93 -0.41
C VAL A 339 33.91 -12.97 -1.47
N LEU A 340 34.09 -12.20 -2.55
CA LEU A 340 33.29 -12.29 -3.77
C LEU A 340 34.14 -12.97 -4.84
N GLN A 341 33.58 -14.01 -5.46
CA GLN A 341 34.24 -14.74 -6.54
C GLN A 341 33.40 -14.71 -7.82
N ILE A 342 33.96 -14.14 -8.88
CA ILE A 342 33.45 -14.26 -10.24
C ILE A 342 34.12 -15.47 -10.90
N PRO A 343 33.37 -16.48 -11.39
CA PRO A 343 33.93 -17.61 -12.11
C PRO A 343 34.63 -17.17 -13.40
N ARG A 344 35.75 -17.84 -13.75
CA ARG A 344 36.49 -17.63 -15.02
C ARG A 344 35.63 -17.70 -16.30
N TYR A 345 34.43 -18.29 -16.23
CA TYR A 345 33.42 -18.21 -17.30
C TYR A 345 33.14 -16.77 -17.76
N PHE A 346 33.00 -15.82 -16.83
CA PHE A 346 32.82 -14.38 -17.13
C PHE A 346 34.15 -13.64 -17.37
N GLY A 347 35.28 -14.36 -17.33
CA GLY A 347 36.60 -13.75 -17.45
C GLY A 347 36.82 -13.06 -18.79
N LYS A 348 36.26 -13.58 -19.90
CA LYS A 348 36.30 -12.89 -21.20
C LYS A 348 35.53 -11.58 -21.17
N GLN A 349 34.29 -11.58 -20.66
CA GLN A 349 33.46 -10.39 -20.55
C GLN A 349 34.17 -9.28 -19.75
N ILE A 350 34.89 -9.64 -18.68
CA ILE A 350 35.71 -8.68 -17.91
C ILE A 350 36.95 -8.25 -18.70
N LEU A 351 37.71 -9.17 -19.30
CA LEU A 351 38.92 -8.87 -20.06
C LEU A 351 38.66 -8.06 -21.35
N ASP A 352 37.47 -8.14 -21.93
CA ASP A 352 37.10 -7.37 -23.11
C ASP A 352 36.67 -5.93 -22.75
N ASN A 353 36.27 -5.65 -21.49
CA ASN A 353 35.70 -4.37 -21.07
C ASN A 353 36.51 -3.62 -19.99
N CYS A 354 37.48 -4.27 -19.33
CA CYS A 354 38.30 -3.70 -18.24
C CYS A 354 39.78 -3.67 -18.66
N ASN A 355 40.50 -2.58 -18.39
CA ASN A 355 41.92 -2.44 -18.70
C ASN A 355 42.80 -3.31 -17.76
N LEU A 356 42.45 -3.35 -16.48
CA LEU A 356 43.09 -4.03 -15.36
C LEU A 356 44.52 -3.56 -15.02
N GLY A 357 45.04 -2.55 -15.72
CA GLY A 357 46.29 -1.87 -15.41
C GLY A 357 47.47 -2.83 -15.25
N SER A 358 48.27 -2.63 -14.20
CA SER A 358 49.42 -3.47 -13.85
C SER A 358 49.04 -4.95 -13.62
N LYS A 359 47.80 -5.24 -13.22
CA LYS A 359 47.31 -6.59 -12.92
C LYS A 359 46.84 -7.35 -14.15
N ARG A 360 46.67 -6.70 -15.31
CA ARG A 360 46.14 -7.29 -16.55
C ARG A 360 46.79 -8.63 -16.90
N ALA A 361 48.12 -8.67 -16.94
CA ALA A 361 48.87 -9.89 -17.26
C ALA A 361 48.61 -11.05 -16.29
N ASN A 362 48.33 -10.77 -15.01
CA ASN A 362 47.98 -11.81 -14.04
C ASN A 362 46.55 -12.34 -14.25
N PHE A 363 45.59 -11.46 -14.52
CA PHE A 363 44.22 -11.87 -14.85
C PHE A 363 44.17 -12.69 -16.14
N GLU A 364 44.91 -12.29 -17.17
CA GLU A 364 45.09 -13.04 -18.41
C GLU A 364 45.78 -14.39 -18.16
N LYS A 365 46.85 -14.45 -17.37
CA LYS A 365 47.50 -15.72 -16.98
C LYS A 365 46.51 -16.70 -16.32
N TYR A 366 45.65 -16.23 -15.41
CA TYR A 366 44.63 -17.08 -14.80
C TYR A 366 43.46 -17.42 -15.74
N TYR A 367 43.14 -16.55 -16.71
CA TYR A 367 42.12 -16.81 -17.73
C TYR A 367 42.60 -17.77 -18.84
N TYR A 368 43.86 -17.71 -19.26
CA TYR A 368 44.46 -18.54 -20.30
C TYR A 368 45.29 -19.73 -19.75
N ASN A 369 45.01 -20.17 -18.51
CA ASN A 369 45.78 -21.17 -17.77
C ASN A 369 45.78 -22.63 -18.33
N GLY A 370 45.38 -22.85 -19.59
CA GLY A 370 45.32 -24.15 -20.25
C GLY A 370 44.18 -25.09 -19.80
N LYS A 371 43.49 -24.82 -18.68
CA LYS A 371 42.33 -25.62 -18.26
C LYS A 371 41.09 -25.23 -19.07
N GLU A 372 40.19 -26.19 -19.30
CA GLU A 372 38.85 -25.96 -19.85
C GLU A 372 38.09 -24.89 -19.03
N ILE A 373 37.40 -23.98 -19.72
CA ILE A 373 36.47 -23.03 -19.09
C ILE A 373 35.11 -23.71 -19.01
N ARG A 374 34.55 -23.80 -17.81
CA ARG A 374 33.27 -24.49 -17.55
C ARG A 374 32.24 -23.50 -17.04
N GLU A 375 30.99 -23.74 -17.41
CA GLU A 375 29.84 -23.00 -16.88
C GLU A 375 29.75 -23.14 -15.34
N PRO A 376 29.33 -22.09 -14.61
CA PRO A 376 29.28 -22.12 -13.15
C PRO A 376 28.21 -23.12 -12.64
N ARG A 377 28.56 -23.93 -11.63
CA ARG A 377 27.63 -24.91 -11.02
C ARG A 377 26.45 -24.28 -10.28
N ASN A 378 26.53 -22.99 -9.96
CA ASN A 378 25.47 -22.21 -9.31
C ASN A 378 24.71 -21.32 -10.32
N LEU A 379 24.98 -21.45 -11.62
CA LEU A 379 24.25 -20.79 -12.70
C LEU A 379 23.67 -21.89 -13.61
N THR A 380 22.61 -22.53 -13.12
CA THR A 380 22.06 -23.76 -13.70
C THR A 380 20.55 -23.80 -13.60
N TYR A 381 19.90 -24.36 -14.62
CA TYR A 381 18.48 -24.73 -14.57
C TYR A 381 18.30 -25.99 -13.70
N PRO A 382 17.29 -26.05 -12.82
CA PRO A 382 17.02 -27.23 -11.99
C PRO A 382 16.82 -28.47 -12.87
N TYR A 383 17.33 -29.65 -12.48
CA TYR A 383 17.12 -30.89 -13.25
C TYR A 383 15.63 -31.16 -13.51
N LYS A 384 14.76 -30.75 -12.57
CA LYS A 384 13.30 -30.92 -12.66
C LYS A 384 12.62 -30.24 -13.84
N VAL A 385 13.24 -29.28 -14.54
CA VAL A 385 12.66 -28.75 -15.80
C VAL A 385 12.46 -29.84 -16.86
N LEU A 386 13.22 -30.94 -16.80
CA LEU A 386 13.10 -32.08 -17.71
C LEU A 386 12.04 -33.12 -17.28
N ASN A 387 11.40 -32.94 -16.13
CA ASN A 387 10.40 -33.88 -15.65
C ASN A 387 9.18 -33.88 -16.59
N GLY A 388 8.67 -35.06 -16.93
CA GLY A 388 7.49 -35.22 -17.80
C GLY A 388 7.77 -35.26 -19.31
N LEU A 389 8.97 -34.87 -19.76
CA LEU A 389 9.35 -34.91 -21.18
C LEU A 389 9.37 -36.36 -21.72
N LYS A 390 8.62 -36.62 -22.78
CA LYS A 390 8.60 -37.93 -23.46
C LYS A 390 9.87 -38.10 -24.32
N ASN A 391 10.31 -39.35 -24.51
CA ASN A 391 11.42 -39.69 -25.40
C ASN A 391 12.81 -39.09 -25.09
N LEU A 392 13.06 -38.56 -23.88
CA LEU A 392 14.40 -38.17 -23.35
C LEU A 392 15.49 -39.22 -23.61
N HIS A 393 15.11 -40.48 -23.82
CA HIS A 393 16.02 -41.57 -24.14
C HIS A 393 16.66 -41.53 -25.53
N LYS A 394 16.22 -40.65 -26.44
CA LYS A 394 16.74 -40.52 -27.81
C LYS A 394 17.78 -39.40 -27.99
N THR A 395 18.05 -38.60 -26.95
CA THR A 395 19.00 -37.49 -27.00
C THR A 395 20.26 -37.78 -26.17
N LYS A 396 21.32 -36.97 -26.36
CA LYS A 396 22.59 -37.11 -25.61
C LYS A 396 22.44 -36.94 -24.08
N LEU A 397 21.31 -36.40 -23.62
CA LEU A 397 20.98 -36.20 -22.21
C LEU A 397 20.82 -37.52 -21.43
N LYS A 398 20.56 -38.66 -22.10
CA LYS A 398 20.32 -39.96 -21.42
C LYS A 398 21.59 -40.71 -20.97
N HIS A 399 22.79 -40.26 -21.32
CA HIS A 399 24.01 -40.92 -20.83
C HIS A 399 24.05 -40.89 -19.29
N HIS A 400 24.46 -42.00 -18.66
CA HIS A 400 24.35 -42.24 -17.21
C HIS A 400 25.09 -41.25 -16.28
N ARG A 401 25.67 -40.18 -16.82
CA ARG A 401 26.38 -39.10 -16.10
C ARG A 401 25.47 -37.98 -15.58
N TYR A 402 24.22 -37.85 -16.05
CA TYR A 402 23.34 -36.69 -15.78
C TYR A 402 22.11 -36.93 -14.90
N LYS A 403 21.88 -38.16 -14.44
CA LYS A 403 20.76 -38.49 -13.53
C LYS A 403 20.84 -37.59 -12.27
N HIS A 404 19.81 -36.77 -12.03
CA HIS A 404 19.70 -35.83 -10.90
C HIS A 404 20.75 -34.68 -10.86
N LYS A 405 21.28 -34.23 -12.01
CA LYS A 405 22.16 -33.05 -12.07
C LYS A 405 21.50 -31.87 -12.76
N ASN A 406 21.55 -30.70 -12.15
CA ASN A 406 21.12 -29.44 -12.77
C ASN A 406 21.78 -29.24 -14.14
N LEU A 407 21.03 -28.63 -15.06
CA LEU A 407 21.50 -28.31 -16.40
C LEU A 407 22.28 -27.00 -16.38
N THR A 408 23.44 -26.99 -16.99
CA THR A 408 24.10 -25.73 -17.36
C THR A 408 23.30 -25.03 -18.48
N LEU A 409 23.57 -23.75 -18.76
CA LEU A 409 22.83 -23.00 -19.78
C LEU A 409 22.94 -23.69 -21.15
N SER A 410 24.14 -24.10 -21.56
CA SER A 410 24.35 -24.80 -22.83
C SER A 410 23.58 -26.12 -22.91
N ASN A 411 23.47 -26.87 -21.80
CA ASN A 411 22.68 -28.10 -21.77
C ASN A 411 21.17 -27.83 -21.77
N PHE A 412 20.72 -26.72 -21.17
CA PHE A 412 19.32 -26.30 -21.22
C PHE A 412 18.91 -25.83 -22.63
N GLN A 413 19.74 -25.03 -23.31
CA GLN A 413 19.48 -24.61 -24.69
C GLN A 413 19.40 -25.82 -25.64
N TYR A 414 20.37 -26.75 -25.56
CA TYR A 414 20.31 -28.02 -26.31
C TYR A 414 19.04 -28.83 -26.01
N ALA A 415 18.58 -28.84 -24.74
CA ALA A 415 17.32 -29.49 -24.40
C ALA A 415 16.12 -28.75 -25.04
N LYS A 416 16.07 -27.42 -24.98
CA LYS A 416 15.01 -26.57 -25.55
C LYS A 416 14.87 -26.73 -27.07
N GLU A 417 15.99 -26.85 -27.79
CA GLU A 417 16.01 -27.16 -29.23
C GLU A 417 15.30 -28.48 -29.59
N HIS A 418 15.29 -29.46 -28.68
CA HIS A 418 14.66 -30.78 -28.87
C HIS A 418 13.28 -30.87 -28.20
N TYR A 419 12.98 -29.98 -27.26
CA TYR A 419 11.78 -29.93 -26.44
C TYR A 419 11.33 -28.46 -26.26
N PRO A 420 10.63 -27.88 -27.26
CA PRO A 420 10.19 -26.48 -27.22
C PRO A 420 9.34 -26.13 -26.00
N GLU A 421 8.68 -27.10 -25.37
CA GLU A 421 7.93 -26.91 -24.12
C GLU A 421 8.79 -26.40 -22.93
N LEU A 422 10.12 -26.42 -23.05
CA LEU A 422 11.05 -25.84 -22.08
C LEU A 422 11.17 -24.32 -22.16
N GLU A 423 10.72 -23.67 -23.24
CA GLU A 423 10.82 -22.22 -23.45
C GLU A 423 10.21 -21.41 -22.29
N LYS A 424 9.15 -21.91 -21.67
CA LYS A 424 8.49 -21.29 -20.50
C LYS A 424 9.37 -21.11 -19.25
N TYR A 425 10.44 -21.90 -19.11
CA TYR A 425 11.39 -21.79 -18.00
C TYR A 425 12.51 -20.78 -18.28
N GLU A 426 12.65 -20.34 -19.54
CA GLU A 426 13.60 -19.30 -19.91
C GLU A 426 13.04 -17.94 -19.50
N MET A 427 13.88 -17.12 -18.88
CA MET A 427 13.53 -15.77 -18.43
C MET A 427 14.50 -14.77 -19.06
N GLN A 428 13.99 -13.62 -19.48
CA GLN A 428 14.79 -12.58 -20.13
C GLN A 428 15.75 -11.91 -19.15
N ASP A 429 15.25 -11.55 -17.97
CA ASP A 429 15.95 -10.70 -16.99
C ASP A 429 16.29 -11.42 -15.68
N PHE A 430 16.10 -12.74 -15.61
CA PHE A 430 16.16 -13.53 -14.38
C PHE A 430 16.81 -14.90 -14.59
N MET A 431 17.27 -15.51 -13.49
CA MET A 431 17.74 -16.88 -13.45
C MET A 431 17.44 -17.53 -12.10
N TYR A 432 17.46 -18.86 -12.06
CA TYR A 432 17.31 -19.63 -10.83
C TYR A 432 18.56 -19.56 -9.95
N ASP A 433 18.36 -19.47 -8.63
CA ASP A 433 19.41 -19.61 -7.61
C ASP A 433 18.95 -20.63 -6.57
N LYS A 434 19.74 -21.70 -6.35
CA LYS A 434 19.33 -22.79 -5.45
C LYS A 434 19.47 -22.33 -3.99
N VAL A 435 18.51 -22.67 -3.15
CA VAL A 435 18.62 -22.44 -1.70
C VAL A 435 19.81 -23.25 -1.13
N ALA A 436 20.55 -22.65 -0.22
CA ALA A 436 21.68 -23.26 0.48
C ALA A 436 21.35 -23.58 1.94
N SER A 437 20.58 -22.72 2.61
CA SER A 437 20.07 -22.95 3.96
C SER A 437 18.81 -22.14 4.24
N VAL A 438 17.97 -22.68 5.12
CA VAL A 438 16.77 -22.03 5.67
C VAL A 438 16.77 -22.22 7.18
N GLU A 439 16.65 -21.14 7.94
CA GLU A 439 16.74 -21.13 9.40
C GLU A 439 15.62 -20.27 9.98
N PHE A 440 14.84 -20.79 10.93
CA PHE A 440 13.94 -19.96 11.72
C PHE A 440 14.71 -19.33 12.88
N VAL A 441 14.62 -18.00 13.01
CA VAL A 441 15.25 -17.25 14.08
C VAL A 441 14.16 -16.67 15.00
N ASP A 442 14.22 -17.05 16.27
CA ASP A 442 13.20 -16.71 17.27
C ASP A 442 13.33 -15.28 17.85
N GLU A 443 14.04 -14.39 17.13
CA GLU A 443 14.34 -13.01 17.52
C GLU A 443 13.52 -12.01 16.69
N GLU A 444 13.11 -10.89 17.27
CA GLU A 444 12.38 -9.85 16.55
C GLU A 444 13.29 -8.77 15.97
N ILE A 445 13.38 -8.69 14.64
CA ILE A 445 14.07 -7.62 13.92
C ILE A 445 13.10 -6.55 13.41
N ASP A 446 13.60 -5.35 13.15
CA ASP A 446 12.88 -4.34 12.39
C ASP A 446 12.62 -4.85 10.96
N MET A 447 11.37 -4.78 10.53
CA MET A 447 10.88 -5.23 9.24
C MET A 447 9.95 -4.20 8.61
N VAL A 448 9.70 -4.35 7.31
CA VAL A 448 8.80 -3.53 6.52
C VAL A 448 7.93 -4.43 5.64
N ASP A 449 6.64 -4.14 5.62
CA ASP A 449 5.63 -4.66 4.69
C ASP A 449 5.42 -3.60 3.59
N ILE A 450 5.44 -4.00 2.31
CA ILE A 450 5.50 -3.07 1.16
C ILE A 450 4.55 -3.56 0.05
N SER A 451 3.45 -2.83 -0.17
CA SER A 451 2.58 -3.07 -1.32
C SER A 451 3.08 -2.33 -2.56
N VAL A 452 3.00 -2.98 -3.71
CA VAL A 452 3.44 -2.45 -5.01
C VAL A 452 2.36 -2.62 -6.08
N SER A 453 2.33 -1.73 -7.07
CA SER A 453 1.39 -1.82 -8.20
C SER A 453 1.67 -3.00 -9.14
N ASN A 454 0.65 -3.37 -9.91
CA ASN A 454 0.55 -4.33 -11.03
C ASN A 454 0.95 -5.79 -10.77
N THR A 455 2.11 -6.00 -10.17
CA THR A 455 2.82 -7.28 -10.06
C THR A 455 2.68 -7.93 -8.69
N GLU A 456 2.31 -7.15 -7.66
CA GLU A 456 2.27 -7.53 -6.24
C GLU A 456 3.57 -8.14 -5.71
N ASN A 457 4.68 -7.92 -6.41
CA ASN A 457 6.02 -8.43 -6.09
C ASN A 457 7.12 -7.40 -6.37
N PHE A 458 8.24 -7.49 -5.66
CA PHE A 458 9.37 -6.57 -5.82
C PHE A 458 10.71 -7.31 -5.72
N ILE A 459 11.76 -6.71 -6.29
CA ILE A 459 13.13 -7.24 -6.24
C ILE A 459 13.81 -6.80 -4.94
N LEU A 460 13.98 -7.75 -4.02
CA LEU A 460 14.58 -7.62 -2.69
C LEU A 460 15.89 -8.42 -2.65
N GLU A 461 17.03 -7.77 -2.39
CA GLU A 461 18.35 -8.43 -2.39
C GLU A 461 18.61 -9.28 -3.65
N GLY A 462 18.10 -8.82 -4.80
CA GLY A 462 18.19 -9.52 -6.07
C GLY A 462 17.19 -10.67 -6.26
N LEU A 463 16.29 -10.94 -5.32
CA LEU A 463 15.30 -12.02 -5.36
C LEU A 463 13.85 -11.50 -5.44
N VAL A 464 12.91 -12.29 -5.96
CA VAL A 464 11.50 -11.88 -6.14
C VAL A 464 10.63 -12.18 -4.91
N SER A 465 10.11 -11.13 -4.24
CA SER A 465 9.34 -11.13 -2.96
C SER A 465 7.88 -10.65 -3.13
N HIS A 466 6.91 -11.08 -2.29
CA HIS A 466 5.46 -11.02 -2.64
C HIS A 466 4.42 -10.83 -1.49
N ASN A 467 3.24 -10.25 -1.79
CA ASN A 467 2.15 -9.77 -0.86
C ASN A 467 0.85 -10.67 -0.76
N SER A 468 -0.20 -10.34 0.03
CA SER A 468 -1.41 -11.23 0.28
C SER A 468 -2.78 -10.51 0.30
N ARG A 469 -3.94 -11.21 0.39
CA ARG A 469 -4.72 -11.90 -0.68
C ARG A 469 -5.97 -12.68 -0.18
N SER A 470 -6.77 -12.13 0.75
CA SER A 470 -7.93 -12.89 1.31
C SER A 470 -9.16 -12.94 0.41
N MET A 471 -9.59 -11.81 -0.16
CA MET A 471 -10.82 -11.76 -0.97
C MET A 471 -10.65 -12.46 -2.34
N SER A 472 -9.44 -12.47 -2.89
CA SER A 472 -9.17 -13.13 -4.18
C SER A 472 -9.46 -14.63 -4.14
N ASN A 473 -9.15 -15.31 -3.03
CA ASN A 473 -9.42 -16.75 -2.89
C ASN A 473 -10.92 -17.06 -2.88
N ALA A 474 -11.78 -16.15 -2.39
CA ALA A 474 -13.23 -16.30 -2.47
C ALA A 474 -13.71 -16.24 -3.93
N LEU A 475 -13.21 -15.28 -4.71
CA LEU A 475 -13.65 -15.09 -6.11
C LEU A 475 -13.07 -16.14 -7.06
N GLU A 476 -11.83 -16.57 -6.84
CA GLU A 476 -11.26 -17.76 -7.50
C GLU A 476 -12.18 -18.97 -7.32
N TRP A 477 -12.56 -19.28 -6.08
CA TRP A 477 -13.46 -20.40 -5.75
C TRP A 477 -14.86 -20.22 -6.34
N THR A 478 -15.41 -19.02 -6.28
CA THR A 478 -16.74 -18.69 -6.82
C THR A 478 -16.81 -18.98 -8.31
N LEU A 479 -15.85 -18.51 -9.10
CA LEU A 479 -15.76 -18.80 -10.53
C LEU A 479 -15.48 -20.28 -10.83
N GLY A 480 -14.89 -21.00 -9.87
CA GLY A 480 -14.67 -22.43 -9.95
C GLY A 480 -15.95 -23.26 -9.77
N LYS A 481 -16.74 -22.96 -8.73
CA LYS A 481 -17.97 -23.69 -8.38
C LYS A 481 -19.20 -23.20 -9.15
N TYR A 482 -19.26 -21.89 -9.42
CA TYR A 482 -20.36 -21.18 -10.08
C TYR A 482 -19.84 -20.38 -11.29
N PRO A 483 -19.48 -21.05 -12.40
CA PRO A 483 -18.89 -20.39 -13.57
C PRO A 483 -19.83 -19.46 -14.35
N ASN A 484 -21.10 -19.35 -13.95
CA ASN A 484 -22.06 -18.40 -14.52
C ASN A 484 -22.03 -17.02 -13.82
N GLU A 485 -21.33 -16.91 -12.68
CA GLU A 485 -21.28 -15.67 -11.89
C GLU A 485 -20.54 -14.54 -12.62
N ARG A 486 -21.07 -13.33 -12.49
CA ARG A 486 -20.62 -12.11 -13.15
C ARG A 486 -20.16 -11.11 -12.08
N ILE A 487 -18.85 -11.09 -11.86
CA ILE A 487 -18.21 -10.26 -10.85
C ILE A 487 -17.90 -8.87 -11.41
N ILE A 488 -18.34 -7.82 -10.71
CA ILE A 488 -17.87 -6.45 -10.89
C ILE A 488 -17.05 -6.10 -9.66
N TYR A 489 -15.74 -5.94 -9.83
CA TYR A 489 -14.82 -5.53 -8.77
C TYR A 489 -14.38 -4.09 -9.00
N THR A 490 -14.57 -3.25 -7.97
CA THR A 490 -14.26 -1.83 -8.01
C THR A 490 -13.33 -1.42 -6.88
N SER A 491 -12.52 -0.39 -7.10
CA SER A 491 -11.62 0.19 -6.11
C SER A 491 -11.38 1.67 -6.41
N TYR A 492 -10.67 2.41 -5.56
CA TYR A 492 -10.44 3.86 -5.73
C TYR A 492 -9.84 4.28 -7.09
N ASN A 493 -9.24 3.37 -7.86
CA ASN A 493 -8.88 3.61 -9.27
C ASN A 493 -8.89 2.33 -10.14
N ASP A 494 -8.98 2.50 -11.46
CA ASP A 494 -8.98 1.39 -12.44
C ASP A 494 -7.76 0.48 -12.31
N ALA A 495 -6.57 1.07 -12.14
CA ALA A 495 -5.33 0.31 -12.06
C ALA A 495 -5.33 -0.71 -10.91
N THR A 496 -5.90 -0.36 -9.75
CA THR A 496 -6.00 -1.28 -8.60
C THR A 496 -7.07 -2.35 -8.82
N ALA A 497 -8.17 -2.03 -9.50
CA ALA A 497 -9.15 -3.05 -9.90
C ALA A 497 -8.59 -4.03 -10.95
N GLU A 498 -7.88 -3.54 -11.97
CA GLU A 498 -7.31 -4.37 -13.04
C GLU A 498 -6.20 -5.31 -12.55
N LYS A 499 -5.45 -4.91 -11.52
CA LYS A 499 -4.49 -5.78 -10.79
C LYS A 499 -5.16 -7.02 -10.25
N PHE A 500 -6.20 -6.81 -9.45
CA PHE A 500 -6.91 -7.87 -8.75
C PHE A 500 -7.58 -8.83 -9.74
N SER A 501 -8.19 -8.28 -10.79
CA SER A 501 -8.70 -9.03 -11.95
C SER A 501 -7.63 -9.88 -12.64
N ARG A 502 -6.46 -9.29 -12.96
CA ARG A 502 -5.34 -10.01 -13.58
C ARG A 502 -4.85 -11.15 -12.71
N TYR A 503 -4.75 -10.95 -11.39
CA TYR A 503 -4.30 -11.99 -10.47
C TYR A 503 -5.26 -13.19 -10.42
N ILE A 504 -6.57 -12.96 -10.33
CA ILE A 504 -7.58 -14.04 -10.37
C ILE A 504 -7.51 -14.77 -11.72
N ARG A 505 -7.43 -14.02 -12.83
CA ARG A 505 -7.31 -14.56 -14.18
C ARG A 505 -6.06 -15.46 -14.34
N ASP A 506 -4.90 -14.98 -13.92
CA ASP A 506 -3.64 -15.72 -14.02
C ASP A 506 -3.61 -16.93 -13.06
N THR A 507 -4.32 -16.88 -11.92
CA THR A 507 -4.53 -18.04 -11.02
C THR A 507 -5.38 -19.14 -11.69
N ILE A 508 -6.46 -18.76 -12.37
CA ILE A 508 -7.30 -19.70 -13.14
C ILE A 508 -6.50 -20.34 -14.29
N MET A 509 -5.51 -19.61 -14.82
CA MET A 509 -4.60 -20.07 -15.89
C MET A 509 -3.36 -20.83 -15.38
N GLU A 510 -3.25 -21.15 -14.08
CA GLU A 510 -2.12 -21.94 -13.56
C GLU A 510 -1.95 -23.27 -14.31
N VAL A 511 -0.69 -23.68 -14.50
CA VAL A 511 -0.34 -24.97 -15.10
C VAL A 511 0.60 -25.71 -14.15
N ARG A 512 0.41 -27.03 -13.99
CA ARG A 512 1.37 -27.87 -13.28
C ARG A 512 2.60 -28.05 -14.15
N GLU A 513 3.63 -27.24 -13.89
CA GLU A 513 4.85 -27.21 -14.69
C GLU A 513 5.79 -28.36 -14.34
N ASP A 514 6.04 -28.59 -13.04
CA ASP A 514 6.80 -29.73 -12.53
C ASP A 514 5.85 -30.87 -12.06
N PRO A 515 5.95 -32.08 -12.63
CA PRO A 515 5.30 -33.29 -12.12
C PRO A 515 5.63 -33.66 -10.66
N LEU A 516 6.72 -33.16 -10.08
CA LEU A 516 7.05 -33.38 -8.66
C LEU A 516 6.40 -32.37 -7.71
N ASP A 517 5.88 -31.24 -8.20
CA ASP A 517 5.15 -30.29 -7.36
C ASP A 517 3.93 -30.98 -6.73
N GLN A 518 3.88 -31.00 -5.39
CA GLN A 518 2.78 -31.62 -4.62
C GLN A 518 1.68 -30.64 -4.21
N ARG A 519 1.88 -29.32 -4.42
CA ARG A 519 0.89 -28.30 -4.05
C ARG A 519 -0.40 -28.49 -4.84
N ILE A 520 -1.50 -28.00 -4.28
CA ILE A 520 -2.82 -28.05 -4.93
C ILE A 520 -2.99 -26.76 -5.74
N LEU A 521 -2.97 -26.88 -7.06
CA LEU A 521 -3.16 -25.75 -7.98
C LEU A 521 -4.65 -25.51 -8.23
N TYR A 522 -5.00 -24.34 -8.77
CA TYR A 522 -6.39 -24.05 -9.12
C TYR A 522 -7.04 -25.16 -10.00
N PRO A 523 -6.39 -25.66 -11.08
CA PRO A 523 -7.01 -26.67 -11.94
C PRO A 523 -7.10 -28.08 -11.32
N ASP A 524 -6.39 -28.39 -10.22
CA ASP A 524 -6.65 -29.64 -9.48
C ASP A 524 -8.04 -29.60 -8.83
N ILE A 525 -8.44 -28.40 -8.38
CA ILE A 525 -9.70 -28.15 -7.70
C ILE A 525 -10.81 -27.93 -8.75
N PHE A 526 -10.59 -27.09 -9.75
CA PHE A 526 -11.60 -26.74 -10.77
C PHE A 526 -11.10 -27.01 -12.21
N PRO A 527 -10.92 -28.30 -12.62
CA PRO A 527 -10.30 -28.67 -13.90
C PRO A 527 -11.07 -28.25 -15.15
N ASN A 528 -12.37 -27.96 -15.00
CA ASN A 528 -13.26 -27.58 -16.09
C ASN A 528 -13.35 -26.06 -16.28
N THR A 529 -12.85 -25.26 -15.32
CA THR A 529 -12.92 -23.81 -15.35
C THR A 529 -11.69 -23.23 -16.04
N LYS A 530 -11.88 -22.59 -17.20
CA LYS A 530 -10.80 -22.04 -18.04
C LYS A 530 -11.18 -20.67 -18.57
N ILE A 531 -10.19 -19.79 -18.75
CA ILE A 531 -10.37 -18.50 -19.44
C ILE A 531 -10.65 -18.75 -20.93
N ARG A 532 -11.63 -18.03 -21.52
CA ARG A 532 -11.93 -18.10 -22.96
C ARG A 532 -10.69 -17.71 -23.78
N ALA A 533 -10.27 -18.58 -24.70
CA ALA A 533 -8.99 -18.45 -25.42
C ALA A 533 -8.82 -17.15 -26.24
N THR A 534 -9.91 -16.56 -26.72
CA THR A 534 -9.88 -15.29 -27.48
C THR A 534 -9.70 -14.05 -26.58
N ASN A 535 -9.74 -14.20 -25.25
CA ASN A 535 -9.86 -13.08 -24.33
C ASN A 535 -8.50 -12.54 -23.83
N LYS A 536 -8.04 -11.46 -24.47
CA LYS A 536 -6.77 -10.78 -24.16
C LYS A 536 -6.88 -9.68 -23.09
N SER A 537 -8.09 -9.27 -22.70
CA SER A 537 -8.29 -8.17 -21.75
C SER A 537 -8.13 -8.64 -20.30
N VAL A 538 -7.62 -7.76 -19.44
CA VAL A 538 -7.68 -7.91 -17.97
C VAL A 538 -8.75 -7.03 -17.34
N LYS A 539 -9.21 -5.97 -18.02
CA LYS A 539 -10.30 -5.12 -17.52
C LYS A 539 -11.63 -5.85 -17.57
N ARG A 540 -11.91 -6.59 -18.65
CA ARG A 540 -13.15 -7.36 -18.84
C ARG A 540 -12.83 -8.71 -19.45
N TRP A 541 -13.10 -9.80 -18.75
CA TRP A 541 -12.90 -11.16 -19.28
C TRP A 541 -14.03 -12.14 -18.96
N ALA A 542 -13.95 -13.32 -19.57
CA ALA A 542 -14.93 -14.40 -19.52
C ALA A 542 -14.23 -15.77 -19.42
N LEU A 543 -14.87 -16.69 -18.73
CA LEU A 543 -14.59 -18.12 -18.78
C LEU A 543 -15.06 -18.70 -20.13
N ASP A 544 -14.60 -19.89 -20.47
CA ASP A 544 -15.04 -20.57 -21.67
C ASP A 544 -16.55 -20.90 -21.61
N GLY A 545 -17.21 -20.86 -22.76
CA GLY A 545 -18.69 -20.93 -22.85
C GLY A 545 -19.44 -19.66 -22.39
N GLN A 546 -18.88 -18.82 -21.52
CA GLN A 546 -19.59 -17.68 -20.89
C GLN A 546 -19.55 -16.39 -21.72
N HIS A 547 -20.52 -15.48 -21.51
CA HIS A 547 -20.47 -14.15 -22.14
C HIS A 547 -19.38 -13.27 -21.50
N PHE A 548 -19.39 -13.23 -20.17
CA PHE A 548 -18.61 -12.35 -19.32
C PHE A 548 -18.61 -12.90 -17.89
N ASN A 549 -17.52 -12.73 -17.14
CA ASN A 549 -17.43 -13.17 -15.74
C ASN A 549 -16.73 -12.17 -14.79
N PHE A 550 -15.87 -11.29 -15.28
CA PHE A 550 -15.11 -10.38 -14.40
C PHE A 550 -14.83 -9.02 -15.05
N LEU A 551 -15.32 -7.94 -14.42
CA LEU A 551 -15.07 -6.54 -14.79
C LEU A 551 -14.34 -5.85 -13.65
N ALA A 552 -13.21 -5.22 -13.96
CA ALA A 552 -12.51 -4.28 -13.11
C ALA A 552 -12.88 -2.83 -13.48
N ALA A 553 -13.18 -1.98 -12.50
CA ALA A 553 -13.37 -0.54 -12.70
C ALA A 553 -12.88 0.30 -11.52
N GLY A 554 -12.45 1.53 -11.78
CA GLY A 554 -12.20 2.53 -10.74
C GLY A 554 -13.46 3.25 -10.28
N VAL A 555 -13.40 3.92 -9.12
CA VAL A 555 -14.36 4.98 -8.76
C VAL A 555 -14.40 6.05 -9.86
N GLY A 556 -15.56 6.32 -10.42
CA GLY A 556 -15.75 7.19 -11.59
C GLY A 556 -15.48 6.52 -12.95
N GLY A 557 -15.06 5.25 -12.97
CA GLY A 557 -14.86 4.45 -14.18
C GLY A 557 -16.18 3.92 -14.75
N SER A 558 -16.15 3.54 -16.03
CA SER A 558 -17.32 2.99 -16.72
C SER A 558 -17.63 1.55 -16.30
N VAL A 559 -18.88 1.33 -15.87
CA VAL A 559 -19.44 0.02 -15.50
C VAL A 559 -20.32 -0.51 -16.62
N THR A 560 -20.36 -1.83 -16.82
CA THR A 560 -21.12 -2.47 -17.92
C THR A 560 -22.64 -2.35 -17.76
N SER A 561 -23.37 -2.28 -18.89
CA SER A 561 -24.84 -2.36 -18.93
C SER A 561 -25.40 -3.77 -18.78
N GLU A 562 -24.56 -4.81 -18.84
CA GLU A 562 -24.99 -6.23 -18.72
C GLU A 562 -25.19 -6.70 -17.26
N GLY A 563 -24.76 -5.87 -16.30
CA GLY A 563 -24.92 -6.11 -14.87
C GLY A 563 -24.03 -7.20 -14.25
N GLY A 564 -23.80 -7.06 -12.94
CA GLY A 564 -23.10 -8.03 -12.11
C GLY A 564 -24.05 -8.80 -11.20
N SER A 565 -23.74 -10.08 -10.95
CA SER A 565 -24.39 -10.89 -9.90
C SER A 565 -23.64 -10.80 -8.56
N ILE A 566 -22.36 -10.40 -8.59
CA ILE A 566 -21.57 -10.05 -7.41
C ILE A 566 -20.86 -8.73 -7.69
N ILE A 567 -21.07 -7.73 -6.82
CA ILE A 567 -20.48 -6.40 -6.90
C ILE A 567 -19.62 -6.19 -5.66
N ILE A 568 -18.37 -5.76 -5.86
CA ILE A 568 -17.41 -5.49 -4.78
C ILE A 568 -16.88 -4.07 -4.89
N VAL A 569 -16.87 -3.37 -3.75
CA VAL A 569 -16.26 -2.04 -3.58
C VAL A 569 -15.14 -2.16 -2.56
N ASP A 570 -13.88 -2.18 -3.02
CA ASP A 570 -12.69 -2.42 -2.19
C ASP A 570 -11.84 -1.15 -2.04
N ASP A 571 -11.81 -0.60 -0.82
CA ASP A 571 -11.24 0.70 -0.41
C ASP A 571 -11.49 1.81 -1.47
N PRO A 572 -12.74 2.33 -1.59
CA PRO A 572 -13.06 3.40 -2.54
C PRO A 572 -12.45 4.75 -2.14
N VAL A 573 -12.10 4.93 -0.85
CA VAL A 573 -11.46 6.14 -0.31
C VAL A 573 -9.93 5.97 -0.35
N LYS A 574 -9.28 6.70 -1.26
CA LYS A 574 -7.85 6.55 -1.57
C LYS A 574 -6.89 6.69 -0.38
N ASN A 575 -7.16 7.63 0.54
CA ASN A 575 -6.30 7.94 1.69
C ASN A 575 -7.03 8.86 2.69
N ALA A 576 -6.37 9.15 3.82
CA ALA A 576 -6.87 10.06 4.84
C ALA A 576 -7.22 11.48 4.32
N ALA A 577 -6.50 12.01 3.31
CA ALA A 577 -6.83 13.32 2.75
C ALA A 577 -8.13 13.31 1.94
N ALA A 578 -8.47 12.20 1.27
CA ALA A 578 -9.78 12.00 0.65
C ALA A 578 -10.88 11.73 1.69
N ALA A 579 -10.55 11.05 2.79
CA ALA A 579 -11.46 10.83 3.91
C ALA A 579 -11.91 12.11 4.63
N PHE A 580 -11.06 13.15 4.66
CA PHE A 580 -11.36 14.45 5.28
C PHE A 580 -11.81 15.50 4.25
N ASN A 581 -12.25 15.08 3.06
CA ASN A 581 -12.74 15.95 2.00
C ASN A 581 -14.17 15.54 1.63
N GLU A 582 -15.15 16.30 2.13
CA GLU A 582 -16.57 15.98 1.95
C GLU A 582 -16.98 15.96 0.47
N LEU A 583 -16.37 16.80 -0.37
CA LEU A 583 -16.63 16.83 -1.81
C LEU A 583 -16.17 15.54 -2.50
N GLU A 584 -15.05 14.96 -2.07
CA GLU A 584 -14.61 13.64 -2.58
C GLU A 584 -15.49 12.51 -2.05
N LEU A 585 -15.89 12.54 -0.78
CA LEU A 585 -16.85 11.57 -0.23
C LEU A 585 -18.21 11.63 -0.93
N GLN A 586 -18.69 12.84 -1.26
CA GLN A 586 -19.91 13.08 -2.01
C GLN A 586 -19.78 12.56 -3.46
N ARG A 587 -18.67 12.86 -4.16
CA ARG A 587 -18.39 12.31 -5.50
C ARG A 587 -18.32 10.78 -5.51
N ILE A 588 -17.74 10.18 -4.47
CA ILE A 588 -17.71 8.72 -4.27
C ILE A 588 -19.14 8.18 -4.07
N TRP A 589 -19.96 8.85 -3.26
CA TRP A 589 -21.36 8.49 -2.99
C TRP A 589 -22.25 8.58 -4.23
N GLU A 590 -22.13 9.65 -5.02
CA GLU A 590 -22.85 9.86 -6.29
C GLU A 590 -22.47 8.84 -7.35
N TRP A 591 -21.17 8.50 -7.46
CA TRP A 591 -20.74 7.41 -8.33
C TRP A 591 -21.32 6.07 -7.88
N TYR A 592 -21.28 5.77 -6.58
CA TYR A 592 -21.81 4.55 -6.01
C TYR A 592 -23.32 4.41 -6.28
N THR A 593 -24.11 5.39 -5.84
CA THR A 593 -25.58 5.39 -5.99
C THR A 593 -26.05 5.55 -7.45
N GLY A 594 -25.48 6.50 -8.20
CA GLY A 594 -25.92 6.83 -9.54
C GLY A 594 -25.33 5.95 -10.66
N THR A 595 -24.10 5.44 -10.49
CA THR A 595 -23.38 4.69 -11.54
C THR A 595 -23.20 3.20 -11.22
N LEU A 596 -22.95 2.82 -9.96
CA LEU A 596 -22.71 1.41 -9.62
C LEU A 596 -24.02 0.65 -9.35
N LEU A 597 -24.87 1.18 -8.46
CA LEU A 597 -26.16 0.54 -8.14
C LEU A 597 -27.12 0.50 -9.33
N SER A 598 -27.07 1.49 -10.24
CA SER A 598 -27.85 1.47 -11.49
C SER A 598 -27.40 0.40 -12.51
N ARG A 599 -26.34 -0.36 -12.19
CA ARG A 599 -25.82 -1.51 -12.97
C ARG A 599 -25.94 -2.84 -12.22
N ILE A 600 -26.74 -2.88 -11.16
CA ILE A 600 -27.31 -4.12 -10.64
C ILE A 600 -28.19 -4.75 -11.72
N SER A 601 -28.05 -6.06 -11.98
CA SER A 601 -28.89 -6.72 -12.98
C SER A 601 -30.34 -6.80 -12.51
N ALA A 602 -31.29 -6.50 -13.40
CA ALA A 602 -32.73 -6.69 -13.18
C ALA A 602 -33.16 -8.15 -13.40
N GLU A 603 -32.35 -9.10 -12.92
CA GLU A 603 -32.63 -10.53 -12.93
C GLU A 603 -33.46 -10.94 -11.70
N ALA A 604 -34.05 -12.13 -11.72
CA ALA A 604 -34.99 -12.60 -10.69
C ALA A 604 -34.38 -12.95 -9.31
N VAL A 605 -33.11 -12.60 -9.07
CA VAL A 605 -32.37 -12.85 -7.83
C VAL A 605 -31.49 -11.64 -7.54
N ASP A 606 -31.64 -11.03 -6.37
CA ASP A 606 -30.84 -9.87 -5.94
C ASP A 606 -29.34 -10.18 -6.01
N PRO A 607 -28.50 -9.34 -6.64
CA PRO A 607 -27.06 -9.56 -6.67
C PRO A 607 -26.45 -9.41 -5.26
N ILE A 608 -25.27 -10.01 -5.09
CA ILE A 608 -24.50 -9.87 -3.86
C ILE A 608 -23.69 -8.59 -3.93
N GLU A 609 -23.79 -7.76 -2.90
CA GLU A 609 -23.04 -6.53 -2.76
C GLU A 609 -22.08 -6.63 -1.56
N ILE A 610 -20.79 -6.38 -1.77
CA ILE A 610 -19.76 -6.42 -0.74
C ILE A 610 -18.99 -5.11 -0.73
N ILE A 611 -19.01 -4.39 0.39
CA ILE A 611 -18.18 -3.21 0.61
C ILE A 611 -17.07 -3.57 1.59
N ILE A 612 -15.83 -3.50 1.14
CA ILE A 612 -14.63 -3.72 1.94
C ILE A 612 -13.95 -2.36 2.07
N MET A 613 -13.89 -1.80 3.27
CA MET A 613 -13.13 -0.57 3.46
C MET A 613 -12.73 -0.31 4.91
N THR A 614 -11.71 0.49 5.09
CA THR A 614 -11.45 1.18 6.37
C THR A 614 -12.58 2.17 6.66
N ARG A 615 -13.15 2.17 7.87
CA ARG A 615 -14.15 3.18 8.29
C ARG A 615 -13.47 4.50 8.61
N TRP A 616 -13.65 5.47 7.73
CA TRP A 616 -12.96 6.75 7.75
C TRP A 616 -13.83 7.87 8.34
N SER A 617 -15.10 7.95 7.94
CA SER A 617 -16.01 9.07 8.22
C SER A 617 -17.45 8.58 8.43
N LYS A 618 -18.29 9.34 9.14
CA LYS A 618 -19.74 9.10 9.12
C LYS A 618 -20.34 9.41 7.73
N SER A 619 -19.66 10.27 6.97
CA SER A 619 -20.02 10.67 5.61
C SER A 619 -19.43 9.75 4.52
N ASP A 620 -18.73 8.66 4.87
CA ASP A 620 -18.28 7.64 3.91
C ASP A 620 -19.43 6.70 3.48
N ILE A 621 -19.22 5.86 2.45
CA ILE A 621 -20.30 5.00 1.91
C ILE A 621 -20.92 4.12 3.02
N CYS A 622 -20.08 3.47 3.84
CA CYS A 622 -20.56 2.65 4.94
C CYS A 622 -21.30 3.47 6.01
N GLY A 623 -20.85 4.70 6.31
CA GLY A 623 -21.56 5.60 7.22
C GLY A 623 -22.94 5.99 6.70
N ARG A 624 -23.02 6.52 5.48
CA ARG A 624 -24.28 6.93 4.83
C ARG A 624 -25.30 5.79 4.70
N LEU A 625 -24.84 4.57 4.44
CA LEU A 625 -25.72 3.39 4.36
C LEU A 625 -26.27 2.93 5.72
N LEU A 626 -25.50 3.12 6.80
CA LEU A 626 -25.92 2.72 8.15
C LEU A 626 -26.78 3.79 8.83
N ASP A 627 -26.56 5.08 8.55
CA ASP A 627 -27.37 6.18 9.10
C ASP A 627 -28.79 6.28 8.49
N ALA A 628 -29.08 5.53 7.42
CA ALA A 628 -30.31 5.63 6.63
C ALA A 628 -31.47 4.69 7.05
N ASP A 629 -31.41 4.04 8.23
CA ASP A 629 -32.33 2.97 8.66
C ASP A 629 -32.33 1.70 7.76
N ILE A 630 -31.37 1.60 6.83
CA ILE A 630 -31.14 0.44 5.93
C ILE A 630 -30.26 -0.63 6.64
N ASP A 631 -29.83 -0.40 7.89
CA ASP A 631 -28.88 -1.25 8.63
C ASP A 631 -29.34 -2.72 8.72
N LYS A 632 -30.65 -2.96 8.79
CA LYS A 632 -31.27 -4.28 8.92
C LYS A 632 -31.04 -5.20 7.72
N GLU A 633 -30.72 -4.67 6.54
CA GLU A 633 -30.43 -5.45 5.33
C GLU A 633 -28.97 -5.88 5.22
N TRP A 634 -28.05 -5.17 5.88
CA TRP A 634 -26.61 -5.36 5.73
C TRP A 634 -26.05 -6.33 6.78
N LYS A 635 -25.34 -7.37 6.33
CA LYS A 635 -24.44 -8.09 7.24
C LYS A 635 -23.23 -7.21 7.50
N VAL A 636 -22.99 -6.79 8.73
CA VAL A 636 -21.80 -6.00 9.09
C VAL A 636 -20.79 -6.88 9.82
N ILE A 637 -19.58 -6.99 9.27
CA ILE A 637 -18.39 -7.51 9.94
C ILE A 637 -17.46 -6.33 10.23
N SER A 638 -17.33 -5.97 11.51
CA SER A 638 -16.39 -4.94 11.97
C SER A 638 -15.53 -5.46 13.11
N TYR A 639 -14.21 -5.40 12.98
CA TYR A 639 -13.28 -5.84 14.02
C TYR A 639 -12.30 -4.75 14.44
N GLU A 640 -12.09 -4.63 15.75
CA GLU A 640 -11.01 -3.83 16.33
C GLU A 640 -9.72 -4.65 16.42
N ALA A 641 -8.57 -4.04 16.15
CA ALA A 641 -7.26 -4.68 16.24
C ALA A 641 -6.90 -5.11 17.67
N PHE A 642 -7.52 -4.48 18.67
CA PHE A 642 -7.40 -4.79 20.09
C PHE A 642 -8.76 -4.56 20.78
N GLY A 643 -9.30 -5.56 21.48
CA GLY A 643 -10.61 -5.46 22.10
C GLY A 643 -10.97 -6.64 23.01
N ALA A 644 -12.07 -6.51 23.76
CA ALA A 644 -12.57 -7.57 24.64
C ALA A 644 -13.19 -8.74 23.86
N TYR A 645 -13.85 -8.47 22.73
CA TYR A 645 -14.40 -9.50 21.84
C TYR A 645 -13.32 -10.49 21.36
N ASN A 646 -12.18 -9.96 20.92
CA ASN A 646 -11.03 -10.75 20.48
C ASN A 646 -10.51 -11.70 21.58
N TYR A 647 -10.64 -11.35 22.86
CA TYR A 647 -10.24 -12.20 23.98
C TYR A 647 -11.06 -13.48 24.06
N GLU A 648 -12.40 -13.39 23.96
CA GLU A 648 -13.25 -14.59 24.00
C GLU A 648 -13.11 -15.44 22.73
N GLN A 649 -12.91 -14.82 21.56
CA GLN A 649 -12.61 -15.60 20.34
C GLN A 649 -11.23 -16.27 20.40
N ASN A 650 -10.19 -15.56 20.85
CA ASN A 650 -8.86 -16.16 20.99
C ASN A 650 -8.87 -17.30 22.02
N LYS A 651 -9.61 -17.17 23.12
CA LYS A 651 -9.82 -18.24 24.11
C LYS A 651 -10.51 -19.48 23.54
N LYS A 652 -11.37 -19.31 22.53
CA LYS A 652 -12.09 -20.37 21.83
C LYS A 652 -11.26 -21.05 20.74
N PHE A 653 -10.44 -20.30 20.02
CA PHE A 653 -9.76 -20.76 18.80
C PHE A 653 -8.27 -21.05 18.93
N TYR A 654 -7.58 -20.55 19.97
CA TYR A 654 -6.20 -20.98 20.28
C TYR A 654 -6.19 -22.26 21.12
N PRO A 655 -5.15 -23.12 20.99
CA PRO A 655 -4.90 -24.19 21.94
C PRO A 655 -4.82 -23.63 23.36
N LYS A 656 -5.43 -24.33 24.34
CA LYS A 656 -5.54 -23.86 25.73
C LYS A 656 -4.20 -23.43 26.32
N GLU A 657 -3.18 -24.27 26.12
CA GLU A 657 -1.80 -24.04 26.60
C GLU A 657 -1.18 -22.79 25.98
N GLU A 658 -1.36 -22.56 24.67
CA GLU A 658 -0.90 -21.34 24.01
C GLU A 658 -1.62 -20.10 24.54
N PHE A 659 -2.96 -20.16 24.69
CA PHE A 659 -3.75 -19.03 25.20
C PHE A 659 -3.37 -18.68 26.66
N GLU A 660 -3.15 -19.68 27.50
CA GLU A 660 -2.71 -19.49 28.89
C GLU A 660 -1.29 -18.94 28.97
N ALA A 661 -0.40 -19.28 28.03
CA ALA A 661 0.94 -18.71 27.93
C ALA A 661 0.98 -17.25 27.41
N MET A 662 -0.05 -16.79 26.68
CA MET A 662 -0.12 -15.40 26.20
C MET A 662 -0.30 -14.41 27.34
N ASP A 663 0.35 -13.24 27.23
CA ASP A 663 0.11 -12.12 28.14
C ASP A 663 -1.29 -11.52 27.97
N ARG A 664 -1.74 -10.78 28.99
CA ARG A 664 -3.11 -10.23 29.07
C ARG A 664 -3.50 -9.29 27.92
N TYR A 665 -2.52 -8.66 27.25
CA TYR A 665 -2.74 -7.78 26.12
C TYR A 665 -2.72 -8.54 24.81
N SER A 666 -1.78 -9.47 24.61
CA SER A 666 -1.78 -10.35 23.43
C SER A 666 -3.09 -11.11 23.28
N ARG A 667 -3.66 -11.63 24.37
CA ARG A 667 -4.99 -12.28 24.34
C ARG A 667 -6.09 -11.40 23.75
N ARG A 668 -5.98 -10.07 23.82
CA ARG A 668 -6.96 -9.09 23.29
C ARG A 668 -6.67 -8.60 21.86
N MET A 669 -5.54 -8.97 21.26
CA MET A 669 -5.24 -8.62 19.86
C MET A 669 -6.13 -9.43 18.90
N LEU A 670 -6.48 -8.87 17.75
CA LEU A 670 -7.22 -9.58 16.69
C LEU A 670 -6.41 -10.73 16.08
N SER A 671 -5.08 -10.56 15.99
CA SER A 671 -4.16 -11.58 15.50
C SER A 671 -2.82 -11.53 16.28
N PRO A 672 -2.76 -12.06 17.52
CA PRO A 672 -1.62 -11.88 18.41
C PRO A 672 -0.29 -12.40 17.86
N LYS A 673 -0.30 -13.42 16.99
CA LYS A 673 0.92 -13.93 16.35
C LYS A 673 1.47 -13.02 15.26
N THR A 674 0.63 -12.30 14.50
CA THR A 674 1.06 -11.47 13.36
C THR A 674 1.10 -9.96 13.66
N PHE A 675 0.28 -9.49 14.59
CA PHE A 675 0.18 -8.08 15.01
C PHE A 675 0.17 -8.00 16.54
N LYS A 676 1.35 -7.80 17.13
CA LYS A 676 1.56 -7.84 18.58
C LYS A 676 1.19 -6.53 19.27
N TYR A 677 0.78 -6.62 20.54
CA TYR A 677 0.40 -5.46 21.35
C TYR A 677 1.46 -4.35 21.39
N LYS A 678 2.76 -4.69 21.43
CA LYS A 678 3.86 -3.71 21.40
C LYS A 678 3.85 -2.84 20.13
N ARG A 679 3.50 -3.41 18.97
CA ARG A 679 3.38 -2.64 17.70
C ARG A 679 2.09 -1.81 17.69
N TYR A 680 0.99 -2.39 18.15
CA TYR A 680 -0.28 -1.66 18.35
C TYR A 680 -0.09 -0.43 19.26
N ASP A 681 0.58 -0.58 20.40
CA ASP A 681 0.83 0.52 21.34
C ASP A 681 1.81 1.57 20.78
N TYR A 682 2.82 1.17 19.99
CA TYR A 682 3.63 2.12 19.21
C TYR A 682 2.76 2.92 18.25
N LEU A 683 1.96 2.24 17.41
CA LEU A 683 1.13 2.89 16.39
C LEU A 683 0.14 3.88 17.01
N ARG A 684 -0.50 3.47 18.11
CA ARG A 684 -1.39 4.30 18.93
C ARG A 684 -0.71 5.57 19.49
N LYS A 685 0.60 5.54 19.68
CA LYS A 685 1.40 6.68 20.19
C LYS A 685 1.98 7.56 19.09
N THR A 686 2.22 7.01 17.90
CA THR A 686 2.93 7.73 16.81
C THR A 686 2.04 8.18 15.66
N MET A 687 0.87 7.56 15.45
CA MET A 687 -0.08 7.98 14.43
C MET A 687 -1.02 9.07 14.98
N PRO A 688 -1.54 9.97 14.14
CA PRO A 688 -2.65 10.83 14.52
C PRO A 688 -3.84 9.98 14.99
N ASP A 689 -4.39 10.29 16.16
CA ASP A 689 -5.40 9.45 16.85
C ASP A 689 -6.59 9.10 15.94
N MET A 690 -7.10 10.09 15.22
CA MET A 690 -8.17 9.95 14.22
C MET A 690 -7.84 8.94 13.11
N ILE A 691 -6.63 8.98 12.54
CA ILE A 691 -6.20 7.99 11.53
C ILE A 691 -6.02 6.61 12.18
N PHE A 692 -5.53 6.55 13.42
CA PHE A 692 -5.37 5.31 14.17
C PHE A 692 -6.71 4.65 14.52
N ARG A 693 -7.70 5.42 14.97
CA ARG A 693 -9.06 4.96 15.31
C ARG A 693 -9.82 4.45 14.08
N ALA A 694 -9.70 5.15 12.95
CA ALA A 694 -10.21 4.67 11.67
C ALA A 694 -9.57 3.32 11.28
N ASN A 695 -8.24 3.27 11.14
CA ASN A 695 -7.53 2.09 10.63
C ASN A 695 -7.58 0.88 11.58
N TYR A 696 -7.40 1.08 12.89
CA TYR A 696 -7.21 -0.04 13.84
C TYR A 696 -8.43 -0.33 14.71
N HIS A 697 -9.41 0.58 14.78
CA HIS A 697 -10.63 0.36 15.56
C HIS A 697 -11.92 0.53 14.75
N GLN A 698 -11.83 0.84 13.46
CA GLN A 698 -12.98 1.09 12.58
C GLN A 698 -13.94 2.16 13.13
N LYS A 699 -13.38 3.14 13.87
CA LYS A 699 -14.10 4.25 14.50
C LYS A 699 -13.90 5.51 13.66
N PRO A 700 -14.95 6.00 12.95
CA PRO A 700 -14.84 7.16 12.07
C PRO A 700 -14.57 8.45 12.84
N VAL A 701 -14.05 9.46 12.14
CA VAL A 701 -13.38 10.62 12.76
C VAL A 701 -14.32 11.78 13.17
N ASN A 702 -15.59 11.75 12.75
CA ASN A 702 -16.54 12.89 12.83
C ASN A 702 -17.07 13.21 14.24
N GLU A 703 -16.21 13.23 15.27
CA GLU A 703 -16.53 13.71 16.62
C GLU A 703 -15.46 14.69 17.13
N ASP A 704 -14.18 14.44 16.85
CA ASP A 704 -13.07 15.28 17.34
C ASP A 704 -12.74 16.48 16.40
N ASN A 705 -13.28 16.50 15.17
CA ASN A 705 -13.02 17.54 14.15
C ASN A 705 -14.28 18.31 13.71
N LEU A 706 -15.44 18.05 14.33
CA LEU A 706 -16.65 18.88 14.11
C LEU A 706 -16.43 20.30 14.64
N LEU A 707 -17.00 21.29 13.96
CA LEU A 707 -16.98 22.68 14.45
C LEU A 707 -17.98 22.87 15.60
N TYR A 708 -19.14 22.22 15.53
CA TYR A 708 -20.20 22.28 16.54
C TYR A 708 -20.29 20.93 17.25
N SER A 709 -19.83 20.85 18.50
CA SER A 709 -19.79 19.60 19.26
C SER A 709 -21.14 19.20 19.87
N LYS A 710 -21.93 20.18 20.31
CA LYS A 710 -23.30 20.01 20.82
C LYS A 710 -24.03 21.35 20.77
N PHE A 711 -25.33 21.30 20.47
CA PHE A 711 -26.25 22.43 20.63
C PHE A 711 -27.02 22.34 21.96
N ASN A 712 -27.33 23.49 22.54
CA ASN A 712 -28.37 23.57 23.57
C ASN A 712 -29.74 23.37 22.92
N THR A 713 -30.65 22.70 23.63
CA THR A 713 -32.01 22.43 23.15
C THR A 713 -33.07 22.90 24.13
N TYR A 714 -34.31 23.03 23.65
CA TYR A 714 -35.49 23.38 24.45
C TYR A 714 -36.72 22.56 24.02
N ALA A 715 -37.61 22.23 24.96
CA ALA A 715 -38.92 21.66 24.67
C ALA A 715 -39.96 22.77 24.46
N TYR A 716 -41.00 22.55 23.66
CA TYR A 716 -42.02 23.57 23.38
C TYR A 716 -42.64 24.16 24.66
N GLU A 717 -42.88 23.31 25.65
CA GLU A 717 -43.36 23.66 26.98
C GLU A 717 -42.48 24.67 27.73
N ASP A 718 -41.17 24.73 27.46
CA ASP A 718 -40.24 25.66 28.09
C ASP A 718 -40.40 27.10 27.57
N ILE A 719 -40.89 27.26 26.34
CA ILE A 719 -40.97 28.57 25.65
C ILE A 719 -42.39 29.03 25.31
N LYS A 720 -43.41 28.18 25.39
CA LYS A 720 -44.79 28.51 24.95
C LYS A 720 -45.38 29.75 25.62
N ASP A 721 -45.00 30.01 26.87
CA ASP A 721 -45.43 31.16 27.68
C ASP A 721 -44.27 32.19 27.85
N MET A 722 -43.15 32.01 27.15
CA MET A 722 -41.97 32.87 27.26
C MET A 722 -42.16 34.16 26.44
N ALA A 723 -42.26 35.28 27.16
CA ALA A 723 -42.20 36.61 26.55
C ALA A 723 -40.77 36.90 26.06
N PHE A 724 -40.48 36.62 24.79
CA PHE A 724 -39.23 37.04 24.13
C PHE A 724 -39.08 38.56 24.15
N ASP A 725 -37.85 39.02 24.31
CA ASP A 725 -37.55 40.46 24.35
C ASP A 725 -37.63 41.06 22.93
N ARG A 726 -37.29 40.26 21.91
CA ARG A 726 -37.46 40.53 20.47
C ARG A 726 -37.66 39.23 19.71
N ILE A 727 -38.42 39.26 18.61
CA ILE A 727 -38.41 38.20 17.60
C ILE A 727 -37.87 38.80 16.29
N ARG A 728 -36.96 38.07 15.65
CA ARG A 728 -36.17 38.50 14.49
C ARG A 728 -36.06 37.39 13.45
N ILE A 729 -35.80 37.79 12.21
CA ILE A 729 -35.53 36.90 11.08
C ILE A 729 -34.17 37.27 10.47
N LYS A 730 -33.39 36.25 10.10
CA LYS A 730 -32.17 36.37 9.31
C LYS A 730 -32.38 35.66 7.96
N LEU A 731 -32.00 36.31 6.86
CA LEU A 731 -32.02 35.76 5.50
C LEU A 731 -30.63 35.83 4.86
N ASP A 732 -30.12 34.70 4.38
CA ASP A 732 -29.00 34.61 3.44
C ASP A 732 -29.51 34.20 2.05
N PRO A 733 -29.40 35.07 1.03
CA PRO A 733 -29.73 34.74 -0.35
C PRO A 733 -28.78 33.72 -1.00
N ALA A 734 -29.37 32.72 -1.66
CA ALA A 734 -28.70 32.00 -2.74
C ALA A 734 -28.27 33.00 -3.84
N GLY A 735 -26.98 32.98 -4.21
CA GLY A 735 -26.47 33.72 -5.37
C GLY A 735 -26.74 32.99 -6.70
N ASN A 736 -26.19 33.50 -7.80
CA ASN A 736 -26.20 32.83 -9.13
C ASN A 736 -25.29 31.57 -9.20
N GLY A 737 -25.18 30.82 -8.10
CA GLY A 737 -24.28 29.68 -7.92
C GLY A 737 -25.00 28.46 -7.34
N SER A 738 -24.27 27.60 -6.64
CA SER A 738 -24.76 26.40 -5.97
C SER A 738 -25.05 26.61 -4.48
N ASP A 739 -25.33 27.85 -4.07
CA ASP A 739 -25.45 28.22 -2.66
C ASP A 739 -26.91 28.09 -2.19
N TYR A 740 -27.13 27.67 -0.94
CA TYR A 740 -28.48 27.49 -0.42
C TYR A 740 -29.10 28.82 0.03
N PHE A 741 -30.40 29.00 -0.21
CA PHE A 741 -31.15 30.08 0.40
C PHE A 741 -31.53 29.67 1.83
N VAL A 742 -31.20 30.49 2.82
CA VAL A 742 -31.41 30.15 4.25
C VAL A 742 -32.27 31.20 4.97
N TYR A 743 -33.27 30.71 5.71
CA TYR A 743 -34.12 31.46 6.63
C TYR A 743 -33.96 30.94 8.05
N ALA A 744 -33.84 31.85 9.00
CA ALA A 744 -33.87 31.55 10.43
C ALA A 744 -34.69 32.60 11.19
N GLU A 745 -35.77 32.16 11.84
CA GLU A 745 -36.56 32.96 12.79
C GLU A 745 -36.16 32.61 14.22
N TYR A 746 -35.89 33.62 15.04
CA TYR A 746 -35.42 33.42 16.41
C TYR A 746 -35.99 34.46 17.39
N GLY A 747 -36.30 33.98 18.59
CA GLY A 747 -36.64 34.80 19.75
C GLY A 747 -35.39 35.11 20.58
N GLU A 748 -35.08 36.39 20.78
CA GLU A 748 -34.04 36.84 21.71
C GLU A 748 -34.62 36.85 23.13
N LYS A 749 -33.91 36.23 24.09
CA LYS A 749 -34.22 36.32 25.52
C LYS A 749 -32.98 36.53 26.37
N VAL A 750 -33.03 37.50 27.27
CA VAL A 750 -32.02 37.68 28.33
C VAL A 750 -32.28 36.67 29.45
N ILE A 751 -31.27 35.83 29.73
CA ILE A 751 -31.26 34.83 30.80
C ILE A 751 -30.06 35.14 31.71
N GLY A 752 -30.34 35.60 32.93
CA GLY A 752 -29.32 36.22 33.78
C GLY A 752 -28.72 37.44 33.07
N ASP A 753 -27.39 37.48 32.95
CA ASP A 753 -26.66 38.54 32.24
C ASP A 753 -26.36 38.20 30.76
N THR A 754 -26.95 37.13 30.21
CA THR A 754 -26.65 36.63 28.86
C THR A 754 -27.86 36.70 27.94
N THR A 755 -27.72 37.38 26.80
CA THR A 755 -28.71 37.31 25.70
C THR A 755 -28.53 36.03 24.90
N CYS A 756 -29.57 35.20 24.87
CA CYS A 756 -29.66 33.95 24.11
C CYS A 756 -30.67 34.09 22.96
N ALA A 757 -30.54 33.25 21.94
CA ALA A 757 -31.51 33.10 20.86
C ALA A 757 -32.16 31.72 20.91
N PHE A 758 -33.49 31.66 20.75
CA PHE A 758 -34.26 30.43 20.62
C PHE A 758 -34.76 30.33 19.18
N ILE A 759 -34.34 29.29 18.45
CA ILE A 759 -34.70 29.09 17.04
C ILE A 759 -36.15 28.62 16.94
N LEU A 760 -37.03 29.47 16.41
CA LEU A 760 -38.47 29.20 16.32
C LEU A 760 -38.83 28.46 15.03
N ASP A 761 -38.23 28.86 13.91
CA ASP A 761 -38.40 28.25 12.59
C ASP A 761 -37.13 28.39 11.74
N MET A 762 -36.84 27.41 10.88
CA MET A 762 -35.77 27.49 9.90
C MET A 762 -36.16 26.82 8.58
N PHE A 763 -35.60 27.32 7.48
CA PHE A 763 -35.80 26.77 6.14
C PHE A 763 -34.53 26.92 5.30
N MET A 764 -34.23 25.92 4.47
CA MET A 764 -33.08 25.86 3.57
C MET A 764 -33.51 25.21 2.26
N SER A 765 -33.18 25.80 1.11
CA SER A 765 -33.53 25.25 -0.21
C SER A 765 -32.65 25.82 -1.33
N ASP A 766 -32.39 24.99 -2.34
CA ASP A 766 -31.78 25.30 -3.65
C ASP A 766 -32.82 25.31 -4.79
N ASP A 767 -34.12 25.33 -4.47
CA ASP A 767 -35.20 25.44 -5.45
C ASP A 767 -35.18 26.76 -6.23
N LYS A 768 -35.96 26.79 -7.31
CA LYS A 768 -36.17 28.00 -8.11
C LYS A 768 -36.62 29.19 -7.25
N TYR A 769 -36.01 30.34 -7.51
CA TYR A 769 -36.21 31.60 -6.81
C TYR A 769 -37.69 31.91 -6.51
N GLU A 770 -38.60 31.73 -7.47
CA GLU A 770 -40.01 32.06 -7.30
C GLU A 770 -40.71 31.19 -6.24
N ILE A 771 -40.30 29.92 -6.10
CA ILE A 771 -40.80 28.94 -5.12
C ILE A 771 -40.27 29.31 -3.73
N VAL A 772 -38.96 29.57 -3.64
CA VAL A 772 -38.29 29.94 -2.39
C VAL A 772 -38.89 31.23 -1.82
N ILE A 773 -38.96 32.30 -2.60
CA ILE A 773 -39.55 33.59 -2.16
C ILE A 773 -41.01 33.43 -1.71
N GLU A 774 -41.78 32.53 -2.35
CA GLU A 774 -43.17 32.28 -1.97
C GLU A 774 -43.29 31.61 -0.60
N GLU A 775 -42.42 30.65 -0.30
CA GLU A 775 -42.37 29.96 0.99
C GLU A 775 -41.87 30.89 2.10
N ILE A 776 -40.85 31.71 1.82
CA ILE A 776 -40.35 32.73 2.76
C ILE A 776 -41.42 33.78 3.08
N ALA A 777 -42.15 34.28 2.07
CA ALA A 777 -43.23 35.26 2.30
C ALA A 777 -44.36 34.70 3.19
N LYS A 778 -44.70 33.40 3.03
CA LYS A 778 -45.67 32.71 3.89
C LYS A 778 -45.20 32.52 5.33
N ARG A 779 -43.89 32.32 5.54
CA ARG A 779 -43.30 32.21 6.88
C ARG A 779 -43.27 33.57 7.58
N ILE A 780 -42.74 34.60 6.92
CA ILE A 780 -42.74 35.98 7.43
C ILE A 780 -44.17 36.47 7.75
N GLY A 781 -45.15 36.16 6.91
CA GLY A 781 -46.54 36.56 7.12
C GLY A 781 -47.21 35.96 8.36
N LYS A 782 -46.77 34.77 8.80
CA LYS A 782 -47.23 34.10 10.03
C LYS A 782 -46.40 34.48 11.26
N SER A 783 -45.17 34.93 11.06
CA SER A 783 -44.22 35.29 12.10
C SER A 783 -44.68 36.51 12.93
N GLN A 784 -44.27 36.54 14.20
CA GLN A 784 -44.38 37.72 15.08
C GLN A 784 -43.09 38.57 15.09
N ALA A 785 -42.18 38.33 14.13
CA ALA A 785 -40.93 39.08 14.02
C ALA A 785 -41.15 40.56 13.70
N SER A 786 -40.33 41.40 14.35
CA SER A 786 -40.34 42.86 14.21
C SER A 786 -39.26 43.40 13.25
N LEU A 787 -38.28 42.56 12.92
CA LEU A 787 -37.14 42.88 12.07
C LEU A 787 -36.73 41.65 11.26
N CYS A 788 -36.53 41.82 9.95
CA CYS A 788 -35.91 40.87 9.05
C CYS A 788 -34.62 41.50 8.48
N ASP A 789 -33.47 40.92 8.83
CA ASP A 789 -32.18 41.28 8.24
C ASP A 789 -31.90 40.40 7.01
N ILE A 790 -31.54 41.03 5.89
CA ILE A 790 -31.23 40.36 4.61
C ILE A 790 -29.78 40.68 4.23
N GLU A 791 -28.98 39.67 3.88
CA GLU A 791 -27.65 39.95 3.32
C GLU A 791 -27.74 40.56 1.91
N GLY A 792 -27.14 41.74 1.73
CA GLY A 792 -27.22 42.53 0.50
C GLY A 792 -26.28 42.06 -0.62
N ASN A 793 -25.21 41.33 -0.29
CA ASN A 793 -24.11 41.01 -1.20
C ASN A 793 -24.51 40.16 -2.44
N ARG A 794 -25.67 39.52 -2.40
CA ARG A 794 -26.13 38.52 -3.38
C ARG A 794 -27.51 38.85 -3.99
N GLY A 795 -27.86 40.13 -4.06
CA GLY A 795 -29.16 40.57 -4.60
C GLY A 795 -30.25 40.79 -3.55
N GLY A 796 -29.86 41.04 -2.29
CA GLY A 796 -30.79 41.25 -1.17
C GLY A 796 -31.81 42.38 -1.38
N GLU A 797 -31.51 43.41 -2.19
CA GLU A 797 -32.49 44.44 -2.56
C GLU A 797 -33.60 43.91 -3.49
N ALA A 798 -33.28 43.10 -4.50
CA ALA A 798 -34.29 42.49 -5.38
C ALA A 798 -35.19 41.48 -4.63
N ILE A 799 -34.61 40.81 -3.63
CA ILE A 799 -35.34 39.93 -2.70
C ILE A 799 -36.24 40.74 -1.78
N LEU A 800 -35.76 41.87 -1.27
CA LEU A 800 -36.56 42.78 -0.47
C LEU A 800 -37.81 43.25 -1.24
N ASP A 801 -37.65 43.73 -2.47
CA ASP A 801 -38.77 44.16 -3.32
C ASP A 801 -39.75 43.00 -3.55
N SER A 802 -39.23 41.82 -3.91
CA SER A 802 -40.03 40.61 -4.13
C SER A 802 -40.83 40.15 -2.90
N LEU A 803 -40.28 40.33 -1.70
CA LEU A 803 -40.93 39.99 -0.44
C LEU A 803 -41.95 41.05 0.01
N GLN A 804 -41.64 42.35 -0.15
CA GLN A 804 -42.55 43.45 0.24
C GLN A 804 -43.91 43.37 -0.47
N ASP A 805 -43.93 43.02 -1.76
CA ASP A 805 -45.17 42.87 -2.51
C ASP A 805 -46.01 41.67 -2.05
N ARG A 806 -45.36 40.54 -1.71
CA ARG A 806 -46.04 39.29 -1.31
C ARG A 806 -46.50 39.30 0.15
N ILE A 807 -45.75 39.92 1.05
CA ILE A 807 -46.07 39.94 2.49
C ILE A 807 -47.36 40.73 2.77
N ARG A 808 -47.69 41.74 1.94
CA ARG A 808 -49.00 42.40 1.94
C ARG A 808 -50.18 41.45 1.79
N MET A 809 -49.98 40.26 1.22
CA MET A 809 -51.00 39.22 1.05
C MET A 809 -51.04 38.19 2.19
N TYR A 810 -49.95 38.03 2.95
CA TYR A 810 -49.77 36.93 3.89
C TYR A 810 -49.81 37.31 5.38
N GLY A 811 -49.65 38.58 5.73
CA GLY A 811 -49.68 39.06 7.13
C GLY A 811 -48.39 39.77 7.54
N ASN A 812 -48.33 40.20 8.80
CA ASN A 812 -47.21 40.98 9.38
C ASN A 812 -46.79 42.27 8.59
N PRO A 813 -47.68 43.27 8.44
CA PRO A 813 -47.32 44.57 7.84
C PRO A 813 -46.43 45.44 8.74
N GLY A 814 -46.13 44.99 9.97
CA GLY A 814 -45.31 45.72 10.95
C GLY A 814 -43.82 45.41 10.89
N ILE A 815 -43.42 44.37 10.15
CA ILE A 815 -42.02 43.95 10.04
C ILE A 815 -41.18 45.00 9.33
N LYS A 816 -40.02 45.31 9.91
CA LYS A 816 -39.01 46.17 9.28
C LYS A 816 -37.98 45.32 8.55
N PHE A 817 -37.54 45.79 7.39
CA PHE A 817 -36.46 45.17 6.65
C PHE A 817 -35.17 45.97 6.78
N ASN A 818 -34.05 45.27 6.83
CA ASN A 818 -32.72 45.85 6.87
C ASN A 818 -31.78 45.04 5.96
N VAL A 819 -31.36 45.62 4.85
CA VAL A 819 -30.39 45.01 3.94
C VAL A 819 -28.99 45.46 4.39
N TYR A 820 -28.11 44.50 4.69
CA TYR A 820 -26.76 44.80 5.19
C TYR A 820 -25.67 44.11 4.35
N ALA A 821 -24.52 44.76 4.18
CA ALA A 821 -23.37 44.18 3.50
C ALA A 821 -22.43 43.49 4.51
N GLU A 822 -22.20 42.20 4.34
CA GLU A 822 -21.15 41.46 5.05
C GLU A 822 -19.77 41.86 4.49
N LYS A 823 -18.82 42.20 5.36
CA LYS A 823 -17.44 42.58 4.99
C LYS A 823 -16.38 41.60 5.47
N GLU A 824 -16.77 40.62 6.26
CA GLU A 824 -15.89 39.62 6.87
C GLU A 824 -15.80 38.37 6.00
N ASN A 825 -14.72 37.60 6.14
CA ASN A 825 -14.59 36.31 5.46
C ASN A 825 -15.49 35.26 6.16
N LYS A 826 -16.41 34.66 5.40
CA LYS A 826 -17.43 33.67 5.85
C LYS A 826 -16.83 32.59 6.75
N GLU A 827 -15.85 31.84 6.24
CA GLU A 827 -15.14 30.77 6.97
C GLU A 827 -14.49 31.24 8.29
N SER A 828 -13.92 32.45 8.30
CA SER A 828 -13.29 33.04 9.48
C SER A 828 -14.31 33.42 10.55
N LYS A 829 -15.44 34.02 10.16
CA LYS A 829 -16.56 34.38 11.04
C LYS A 829 -17.21 33.13 11.64
N ILE A 830 -17.46 32.11 10.82
CA ILE A 830 -18.02 30.81 11.25
C ILE A 830 -17.14 30.18 12.35
N LYS A 831 -15.83 30.10 12.12
CA LYS A 831 -14.88 29.55 13.09
C LYS A 831 -14.78 30.37 14.39
N LEU A 832 -14.89 31.69 14.30
CA LEU A 832 -14.86 32.61 15.43
C LEU A 832 -16.14 32.50 16.29
N MET A 833 -17.32 32.40 15.66
CA MET A 833 -18.62 32.43 16.33
C MET A 833 -19.08 31.07 16.86
N ALA A 834 -18.49 29.94 16.43
CA ALA A 834 -18.95 28.59 16.76
C ALA A 834 -19.18 28.31 18.26
N HIS A 835 -18.33 28.86 19.14
CA HIS A 835 -18.52 28.73 20.60
C HIS A 835 -19.76 29.47 21.11
N ILE A 836 -20.04 30.65 20.56
CA ILE A 836 -21.22 31.45 20.91
C ILE A 836 -22.49 30.81 20.34
N VAL A 837 -22.42 30.25 19.12
CA VAL A 837 -23.51 29.47 18.51
C VAL A 837 -23.91 28.29 19.40
N THR A 838 -22.95 27.44 19.78
CA THR A 838 -23.23 26.25 20.62
C THR A 838 -23.73 26.58 22.04
N GLN A 839 -23.32 27.71 22.62
CA GLN A 839 -23.72 28.10 23.98
C GLN A 839 -24.99 28.96 24.05
N ARG A 840 -25.19 29.89 23.13
CA ARG A 840 -26.25 30.92 23.22
C ARG A 840 -27.40 30.73 22.25
N ILE A 841 -27.29 29.82 21.28
CA ILE A 841 -28.39 29.47 20.38
C ILE A 841 -29.01 28.13 20.82
N PHE A 842 -30.31 28.15 21.08
CA PHE A 842 -31.10 27.02 21.53
C PHE A 842 -31.98 26.51 20.39
N MET A 843 -31.83 25.23 20.03
CA MET A 843 -32.62 24.55 19.00
C MET A 843 -33.83 23.84 19.63
N PRO A 844 -34.97 23.66 18.94
CA PRO A 844 -36.03 22.81 19.46
C PRO A 844 -35.55 21.34 19.49
N GLU A 845 -35.94 20.55 20.51
CA GLU A 845 -35.44 19.17 20.67
C GLU A 845 -35.67 18.26 19.45
N ASP A 846 -36.74 18.48 18.69
CA ASP A 846 -37.10 17.74 17.48
C ASP A 846 -36.47 18.30 16.19
N TRP A 847 -35.53 19.26 16.27
CA TRP A 847 -34.94 19.90 15.08
C TRP A 847 -34.28 18.93 14.09
N LYS A 848 -33.80 17.77 14.54
CA LYS A 848 -33.32 16.68 13.66
C LYS A 848 -34.37 16.23 12.64
N ILE A 849 -35.65 16.27 13.03
CA ILE A 849 -36.79 15.91 12.18
C ILE A 849 -37.36 17.16 11.53
N ARG A 850 -37.62 18.21 12.33
CA ARG A 850 -38.29 19.45 11.90
C ARG A 850 -37.50 20.25 10.87
N PHE A 851 -36.17 20.28 11.01
CA PHE A 851 -35.24 21.03 10.15
C PHE A 851 -34.13 20.11 9.60
N ALA A 852 -34.47 18.87 9.23
CA ALA A 852 -33.52 17.82 8.87
C ALA A 852 -32.39 18.22 7.89
N PRO A 853 -32.63 19.01 6.81
CA PRO A 853 -31.54 19.45 5.92
C PRO A 853 -30.50 20.30 6.63
N ILE A 854 -30.94 21.24 7.47
CA ILE A 854 -30.10 22.15 8.26
C ILE A 854 -29.40 21.40 9.38
N TYR A 855 -30.11 20.50 10.07
CA TYR A 855 -29.51 19.63 11.08
C TYR A 855 -28.32 18.86 10.48
N ASN A 856 -28.52 18.22 9.32
CA ASN A 856 -27.47 17.43 8.67
C ASN A 856 -26.29 18.28 8.21
N HIS A 857 -26.53 19.52 7.78
CA HIS A 857 -25.48 20.46 7.39
C HIS A 857 -24.63 20.87 8.61
N VAL A 858 -25.28 21.48 9.61
CA VAL A 858 -24.64 22.09 10.79
C VAL A 858 -23.98 21.05 11.69
N THR A 859 -24.56 19.86 11.84
CA THR A 859 -23.99 18.81 12.71
C THR A 859 -22.85 18.02 12.07
N ASN A 860 -22.58 18.17 10.76
CA ASN A 860 -21.45 17.53 10.08
C ASN A 860 -20.30 18.51 9.73
N TYR A 861 -20.53 19.82 9.82
CA TYR A 861 -19.57 20.85 9.43
C TYR A 861 -18.18 20.68 10.10
N GLN A 862 -17.13 20.54 9.29
CA GLN A 862 -15.77 20.27 9.76
C GLN A 862 -15.03 21.56 10.15
N ARG A 863 -14.32 21.53 11.28
CA ARG A 863 -13.43 22.62 11.73
C ARG A 863 -12.20 22.79 10.83
N VAL A 864 -11.69 21.66 10.30
CA VAL A 864 -10.53 21.60 9.41
C VAL A 864 -10.85 20.72 8.21
N GLY A 865 -10.77 21.29 7.00
CA GLY A 865 -11.13 20.63 5.75
C GLY A 865 -11.64 21.65 4.73
N ARG A 866 -12.25 21.16 3.64
CA ARG A 866 -13.18 21.95 2.82
C ARG A 866 -14.57 21.37 3.01
N ASN A 867 -15.47 22.16 3.57
CA ASN A 867 -16.91 21.88 3.56
C ASN A 867 -17.46 22.26 2.17
N ALA A 868 -18.52 21.58 1.71
CA ALA A 868 -19.05 21.81 0.36
C ALA A 868 -19.84 23.13 0.24
N HIS A 869 -20.64 23.44 1.27
CA HIS A 869 -21.40 24.66 1.45
C HIS A 869 -21.27 25.12 2.91
N ASP A 870 -21.70 26.34 3.23
CA ASP A 870 -21.55 26.94 4.57
C ASP A 870 -22.64 27.97 4.93
N ASP A 871 -23.76 27.99 4.18
CA ASP A 871 -24.83 28.99 4.33
C ASP A 871 -25.56 28.89 5.69
N PRO A 872 -25.97 27.71 6.20
CA PRO A 872 -26.65 27.60 7.49
C PRO A 872 -25.76 27.98 8.69
N GLU A 873 -24.49 27.60 8.64
CA GLU A 873 -23.49 27.95 9.66
C GLU A 873 -23.26 29.45 9.71
N ASP A 874 -23.26 30.09 8.54
CA ASP A 874 -23.05 31.53 8.45
C ASP A 874 -24.22 32.33 8.99
N VAL A 875 -25.45 31.90 8.70
CA VAL A 875 -26.68 32.46 9.30
C VAL A 875 -26.65 32.33 10.83
N LEU A 876 -26.33 31.15 11.37
CA LEU A 876 -26.19 30.96 12.82
C LEU A 876 -25.07 31.82 13.42
N SER A 877 -23.95 31.96 12.72
CA SER A 877 -22.83 32.81 13.13
C SER A 877 -23.21 34.30 13.10
N ASN A 878 -24.05 34.71 12.15
CA ASN A 878 -24.62 36.04 12.08
C ASN A 878 -25.56 36.33 13.26
N ILE A 879 -26.42 35.39 13.65
CA ILE A 879 -27.26 35.49 14.85
C ILE A 879 -26.38 35.62 16.11
N ALA A 880 -25.37 34.76 16.26
CA ALA A 880 -24.44 34.81 17.39
C ALA A 880 -23.72 36.16 17.51
N ARG A 881 -23.31 36.75 16.38
CA ARG A 881 -22.69 38.09 16.31
C ARG A 881 -23.64 39.19 16.79
N ASP A 882 -24.91 39.14 16.42
CA ASP A 882 -25.88 40.18 16.80
C ASP A 882 -26.27 40.09 18.29
N LEU A 883 -26.30 38.88 18.87
CA LEU A 883 -26.40 38.69 20.33
C LEU A 883 -25.26 39.43 21.07
N LEU A 884 -24.00 39.31 20.62
CA LEU A 884 -22.86 40.01 21.22
C LEU A 884 -22.94 41.54 21.08
N LYS A 885 -23.40 42.05 19.93
CA LYS A 885 -23.60 43.49 19.72
C LYS A 885 -24.67 44.06 20.65
N SER A 886 -25.75 43.30 20.92
CA SER A 886 -26.85 43.73 21.80
C SER A 886 -26.40 44.07 23.23
N GLN A 887 -25.29 43.47 23.69
CA GLN A 887 -24.74 43.67 25.04
C GLN A 887 -23.63 44.75 25.09
N GLY A 888 -23.29 45.41 23.97
CA GLY A 888 -22.12 46.29 23.87
C GLY A 888 -20.78 45.55 24.07
N GLY A 889 -20.79 44.21 24.04
CA GLY A 889 -19.66 43.36 24.42
C GLY A 889 -18.72 42.98 23.28
N PHE A 890 -19.10 43.23 22.02
CA PHE A 890 -18.36 42.75 20.84
C PHE A 890 -16.89 43.22 20.82
N ASP A 891 -16.63 44.51 21.06
CA ASP A 891 -15.27 45.08 21.09
C ASP A 891 -14.44 44.60 22.29
N ASN A 892 -15.09 44.34 23.44
CA ASN A 892 -14.41 43.80 24.62
C ASN A 892 -14.11 42.31 24.48
N TRP A 893 -15.00 41.56 23.82
CA TRP A 893 -14.80 40.13 23.54
C TRP A 893 -13.68 39.94 22.52
N ILE A 894 -13.67 40.66 21.39
CA ILE A 894 -12.56 40.62 20.41
C ILE A 894 -11.21 40.94 21.07
N ARG A 895 -11.16 41.90 22.01
CA ARG A 895 -9.94 42.20 22.76
C ARG A 895 -9.46 41.03 23.62
N SER A 896 -10.37 40.27 24.24
CA SER A 896 -10.02 39.13 25.10
C SER A 896 -9.50 37.89 24.38
N ILE A 897 -9.68 37.78 23.05
CA ILE A 897 -9.19 36.67 22.20
C ILE A 897 -8.07 37.09 21.23
N THR A 898 -7.63 38.35 21.31
CA THR A 898 -6.47 38.87 20.55
C THR A 898 -5.25 39.17 21.44
N THR A 899 -5.34 38.82 22.74
CA THR A 899 -4.26 38.98 23.74
C THR A 899 -3.70 37.67 24.28
N ASP A 900 -4.26 36.52 23.87
CA ASP A 900 -3.74 35.15 24.06
C ASP A 900 -3.41 34.53 22.68
#